data_AF-A0A925VFG6-F1
#
_entry.id   AF-A0A925VFG6-F1
#
_cell.length_a   1.000
_cell.length_b   1.000
_cell.length_c   1.000
_cell.angle_alpha   90.00
_cell.angle_beta   90.00
_cell.angle_gamma   90.00
#
_symmetry.space_group_name_H-M   'P 1'
#
loop_
_entity.id
_entity.type
_entity.pdbx_description
1 polymer ?
#
loop_
_entity_poly.entity_id
_entity_poly.type
_entity_poly.pdbx_seq_one_letter_code
_entity_poly.pdbx_strand_id
1 'polypeptide(L)'
;MDRRSPRARPARLRALSTFALFVTFIASLLGPAPAARAASFVVTNTNDSGAGSLRQALLDSNATAGADTISFNIPGVGPHLIAPTSILPAATDAVTIDGTTQPGYAGEPRVEISGQNIASSFAAGLALFVGSSTVRGLAINRFRGVGSSGINLGGLGTYIVEDNYLGTDPNGVGDVGNDVGVRVGAPNALIRDNLISGNNFAGIWVRSAGATIQGNLIGTDASGSFDVGNQDRGVLVDTTSGTVIGGTTLAARNVISGNETAGIDVTSSPNVTVQGNYIGTDSSGSVAIGGARGISISSSGGTLVGGTTPGAGNLISGNGTGIDFVSAFGNTVQGNLIGTDATGRAALPNGVGIWMAGSPNNILVGGATPGARNIISANTSAGIIVGGSSNVVQGNLLGANSDGQPLGNGGNGVTVEGAGNRIGGTGAGEANTISHNGGAGVLVVSGASNTGNTVRGNSIDNNAFAGIDLQGIGNNDVGDADTGSNNGQNFPFIGRAIPNGSSTRFEGLFYGAPNAALTLDLYASPACGATGFGQGQRYLGAIPALQFVSATVTDAGGNTSEFSQCISAGPGNDSWPRALDLASGIDYSQYVDLPDQSRWFKLRVQPDSRALVSLAGLGGAPLPADYDLSVYKDISQAYTTLTSSQDLVRLSAEFAGGDFNTPVPGALDPQTLVPSAFDVADFDPANFDRAVIAPQAHSPQAHSPQAHSPQAHSPDAFAPQAHSPDEYAPQAHSPQAHSPEQEAYANAQSRSAVAVSALDGGAPESVSVGTWNNTGDFYVRVRGRNGAYNTGGLFNIQVTLLTGECRNLQAPTGTYAGVSGSHRTVILTDMARMQGDTDRAALVQRLNDLAAATDGVVIDVAG
;
A
#
# COMPACT_ATOMS: atom_id res chain seq x y z
N MET A 1 29.99 22.39 47.78
CA MET A 1 30.68 23.62 48.23
C MET A 1 30.17 24.74 47.33
N ASP A 2 29.00 25.28 47.65
CA ASP A 2 28.76 26.51 48.46
C ASP A 2 28.56 27.71 47.52
N ARG A 3 27.32 28.03 47.12
CA ARG A 3 26.34 28.92 47.78
C ARG A 3 26.89 30.31 48.12
N ARG A 4 26.36 31.35 47.45
CA ARG A 4 25.55 32.44 48.06
C ARG A 4 25.05 33.47 47.02
N SER A 5 23.73 33.61 46.96
CA SER A 5 22.95 34.84 46.65
C SER A 5 22.61 35.53 48.01
N PRO A 6 21.84 36.66 48.17
CA PRO A 6 21.38 37.78 47.30
C PRO A 6 21.63 39.19 47.94
N ARG A 7 21.25 40.30 47.27
CA ARG A 7 20.51 41.44 47.91
C ARG A 7 19.98 42.53 46.94
N ALA A 8 18.65 42.68 46.99
CA ALA A 8 17.70 43.80 46.85
C ALA A 8 18.07 45.23 46.35
N ARG A 9 17.08 45.82 45.64
CA ARG A 9 16.88 47.21 45.12
C ARG A 9 16.93 48.33 46.21
N PRO A 10 17.03 49.64 45.84
CA PRO A 10 15.82 50.46 45.52
C PRO A 10 15.96 51.62 44.49
N ALA A 11 14.83 51.94 43.82
CA ALA A 11 14.20 53.24 43.44
C ALA A 11 15.05 54.45 42.95
N ARG A 12 14.65 55.33 42.01
CA ARG A 12 13.36 56.03 41.74
C ARG A 12 13.38 56.58 40.28
N LEU A 13 12.31 56.45 39.48
CA LEU A 13 11.17 57.39 39.33
C LEU A 13 11.57 58.86 39.09
N ARG A 14 11.34 59.35 37.85
CA ARG A 14 10.69 60.64 37.51
C ARG A 14 10.77 60.92 35.99
N ALA A 15 9.62 60.86 35.31
CA ALA A 15 9.18 61.76 34.22
C ALA A 15 8.12 61.08 33.32
N LEU A 16 6.90 60.93 33.82
CA LEU A 16 5.70 60.66 33.01
C LEU A 16 4.47 61.07 33.84
N SER A 17 4.20 62.38 33.92
CA SER A 17 3.01 62.90 34.62
C SER A 17 2.47 64.22 34.06
N THR A 18 2.89 64.66 32.86
CA THR A 18 2.44 65.97 32.33
C THR A 18 1.89 65.95 30.90
N PHE A 19 1.70 64.77 30.29
CA PHE A 19 1.02 64.65 28.99
C PHE A 19 -0.35 63.94 29.07
N ALA A 20 -0.63 63.22 30.17
CA ALA A 20 -1.89 62.50 30.35
C ALA A 20 -3.08 63.37 30.82
N LEU A 21 -2.81 64.59 31.33
CA LEU A 21 -3.86 65.47 31.86
C LEU A 21 -4.44 66.46 30.81
N PHE A 22 -3.80 66.62 29.65
CA PHE A 22 -4.30 67.53 28.59
C PHE A 22 -5.19 66.82 27.56
N VAL A 23 -5.07 65.50 27.42
CA VAL A 23 -5.93 64.68 26.54
C VAL A 23 -7.24 64.28 27.23
N THR A 24 -7.27 64.19 28.55
CA THR A 24 -8.49 63.89 29.32
C THR A 24 -9.42 65.08 29.53
N PHE A 25 -8.96 66.33 29.36
CA PHE A 25 -9.81 67.52 29.49
C PHE A 25 -10.54 67.90 28.20
N ILE A 26 -10.03 67.52 27.02
CA ILE A 26 -10.72 67.73 25.72
C ILE A 26 -11.75 66.61 25.45
N ALA A 27 -11.53 65.40 25.97
CA ALA A 27 -12.50 64.29 25.86
C ALA A 27 -13.73 64.43 26.79
N SER A 28 -13.69 65.31 27.79
CA SER A 28 -14.85 65.59 28.68
C SER A 28 -15.68 66.81 28.26
N LEU A 29 -15.27 67.53 27.21
CA LEU A 29 -15.99 68.69 26.63
C LEU A 29 -16.71 68.35 25.32
N LEU A 30 -16.46 67.16 24.77
CA LEU A 30 -17.27 66.51 23.75
C LEU A 30 -17.98 65.34 24.45
N GLY A 31 -19.24 65.54 24.84
CA GLY A 31 -20.08 64.41 25.24
C GLY A 31 -20.03 63.31 24.17
N PRO A 32 -20.30 62.03 24.51
CA PRO A 32 -20.33 60.97 23.51
C PRO A 32 -21.21 61.45 22.35
N ALA A 33 -20.64 61.45 21.13
CA ALA A 33 -21.43 61.72 19.94
C ALA A 33 -22.67 60.82 20.02
N PRO A 34 -23.89 61.36 19.87
CA PRO A 34 -25.09 60.56 19.96
C PRO A 34 -24.92 59.38 19.01
N ALA A 35 -25.13 58.15 19.49
CA ALA A 35 -25.11 56.97 18.64
C ALA A 35 -26.03 57.24 17.46
N ALA A 36 -25.48 57.25 16.25
CA ALA A 36 -26.24 57.52 15.05
C ALA A 36 -27.38 56.50 14.98
N ARG A 37 -28.63 56.97 14.87
CA ARG A 37 -29.80 56.08 14.85
C ARG A 37 -29.84 55.37 13.52
N ALA A 38 -29.76 54.04 13.54
CA ALA A 38 -30.08 53.19 12.40
C ALA A 38 -31.45 53.56 11.82
N ALA A 39 -31.49 53.91 10.54
CA ALA A 39 -32.70 54.16 9.78
C ALA A 39 -33.13 52.91 9.00
N SER A 40 -34.40 52.90 8.56
CA SER A 40 -34.94 51.85 7.72
C SER A 40 -35.52 52.44 6.45
N PHE A 41 -35.07 51.92 5.31
CA PHE A 41 -35.51 52.31 3.98
C PHE A 41 -36.22 51.11 3.33
N VAL A 42 -37.42 51.32 2.80
CA VAL A 42 -38.25 50.25 2.24
C VAL A 42 -38.28 50.37 0.72
N VAL A 43 -37.87 49.31 0.03
CA VAL A 43 -38.04 49.14 -1.42
C VAL A 43 -39.47 48.66 -1.69
N THR A 44 -40.23 49.43 -2.44
CA THR A 44 -41.66 49.19 -2.69
C THR A 44 -42.00 49.03 -4.18
N ASN A 45 -41.03 49.20 -5.08
CA ASN A 45 -41.23 48.99 -6.52
C ASN A 45 -39.93 48.51 -7.18
N THR A 46 -40.04 48.05 -8.44
CA THR A 46 -38.92 47.50 -9.24
C THR A 46 -38.28 48.52 -10.18
N ASN A 47 -38.61 49.82 -10.04
CA ASN A 47 -38.07 50.85 -10.91
C ASN A 47 -36.55 51.00 -10.71
N ASP A 48 -35.83 51.37 -11.76
CA ASP A 48 -34.37 51.60 -11.70
C ASP A 48 -34.00 52.81 -10.81
N SER A 49 -34.88 53.81 -10.67
CA SER A 49 -34.65 55.00 -9.86
C SER A 49 -35.96 55.63 -9.35
N GLY A 50 -35.83 56.62 -8.46
CA GLY A 50 -36.96 57.34 -7.85
C GLY A 50 -37.44 56.71 -6.55
N ALA A 51 -38.40 57.38 -5.90
CA ALA A 51 -38.91 56.98 -4.60
C ALA A 51 -39.38 55.50 -4.58
N GLY A 52 -38.98 54.76 -3.55
CA GLY A 52 -39.31 53.35 -3.38
C GLY A 52 -38.50 52.37 -4.21
N SER A 53 -37.53 52.82 -5.02
CA SER A 53 -36.57 51.96 -5.73
C SER A 53 -35.40 51.54 -4.83
N LEU A 54 -34.75 50.42 -5.15
CA LEU A 54 -33.51 49.99 -4.49
C LEU A 54 -32.40 51.04 -4.61
N ARG A 55 -32.26 51.67 -5.78
CA ARG A 55 -31.28 52.74 -5.99
C ARG A 55 -31.50 53.90 -5.03
N GLN A 56 -32.74 54.34 -4.86
CA GLN A 56 -33.05 55.43 -3.94
C GLN A 56 -32.80 55.03 -2.49
N ALA A 57 -33.18 53.80 -2.09
CA ALA A 57 -32.91 53.29 -0.74
C ALA A 57 -31.40 53.25 -0.41
N LEU A 58 -30.55 52.86 -1.38
CA LEU A 58 -29.08 52.92 -1.23
C LEU A 58 -28.57 54.36 -1.08
N LEU A 59 -29.10 55.31 -1.86
CA LEU A 59 -28.73 56.72 -1.74
C LEU A 59 -29.16 57.32 -0.39
N ASP A 60 -30.37 57.00 0.07
CA ASP A 60 -30.91 57.50 1.33
C ASP A 60 -30.13 56.93 2.53
N SER A 61 -29.75 55.65 2.47
CA SER A 61 -28.87 55.03 3.45
C SER A 61 -27.48 55.67 3.45
N ASN A 62 -26.86 55.89 2.28
CA ASN A 62 -25.57 56.58 2.21
C ASN A 62 -25.61 58.03 2.74
N ALA A 63 -26.78 58.67 2.72
CA ALA A 63 -26.98 60.01 3.26
C ALA A 63 -27.30 60.02 4.76
N THR A 64 -27.48 58.86 5.38
CA THR A 64 -27.87 58.69 6.77
C THR A 64 -26.77 57.94 7.52
N ALA A 65 -26.21 58.57 8.56
CA ALA A 65 -25.17 57.91 9.34
C ALA A 65 -25.75 56.80 10.22
N GLY A 66 -25.07 55.65 10.27
CA GLY A 66 -25.43 54.53 11.14
C GLY A 66 -25.57 53.21 10.39
N ALA A 67 -25.78 52.13 11.15
CA ALA A 67 -26.02 50.81 10.60
C ALA A 67 -27.47 50.67 10.11
N ASP A 68 -27.75 51.16 8.91
CA ASP A 68 -29.10 51.22 8.36
C ASP A 68 -29.60 49.86 7.86
N THR A 69 -30.91 49.76 7.63
CA THR A 69 -31.55 48.58 7.04
C THR A 69 -32.34 48.94 5.80
N ILE A 70 -32.01 48.31 4.67
CA ILE A 70 -32.83 48.29 3.45
C ILE A 70 -33.68 47.03 3.47
N SER A 71 -35.00 47.21 3.54
CA SER A 71 -36.00 46.14 3.53
C SER A 71 -36.83 46.19 2.24
N PHE A 72 -37.53 45.11 1.93
CA PHE A 72 -38.33 44.95 0.71
C PHE A 72 -39.79 44.68 1.07
N ASN A 73 -40.69 45.42 0.42
CA ASN A 73 -42.15 45.23 0.52
C ASN A 73 -42.79 45.61 -0.83
N ILE A 74 -42.35 44.95 -1.89
CA ILE A 74 -42.85 45.17 -3.25
C ILE A 74 -44.22 44.48 -3.38
N PRO A 75 -45.29 45.18 -3.76
CA PRO A 75 -46.61 44.57 -3.91
C PRO A 75 -46.69 43.55 -5.04
N GLY A 76 -47.51 42.52 -4.87
CA GLY A 76 -47.78 41.49 -5.87
C GLY A 76 -47.17 40.13 -5.53
N VAL A 77 -47.31 39.17 -6.45
CA VAL A 77 -46.69 37.84 -6.32
C VAL A 77 -45.29 37.91 -6.93
N GLY A 78 -44.25 37.64 -6.14
CA GLY A 78 -42.87 37.54 -6.61
C GLY A 78 -42.58 36.25 -7.42
N PRO A 79 -41.34 36.08 -7.92
CA PRO A 79 -40.18 36.94 -7.68
C PRO A 79 -40.27 38.31 -8.36
N HIS A 80 -39.80 39.36 -7.69
CA HIS A 80 -39.79 40.73 -8.19
C HIS A 80 -38.45 41.04 -8.86
N LEU A 81 -38.47 41.23 -10.18
CA LEU A 81 -37.30 41.56 -10.97
C LEU A 81 -36.99 43.06 -10.92
N ILE A 82 -35.86 43.41 -10.31
CA ILE A 82 -35.22 44.73 -10.38
C ILE A 82 -34.12 44.62 -11.45
N ALA A 83 -34.22 45.39 -12.53
CA ALA A 83 -33.28 45.37 -13.64
C ALA A 83 -32.61 46.74 -13.82
N PRO A 84 -31.55 47.06 -13.05
CA PRO A 84 -30.92 48.37 -13.11
C PRO A 84 -30.37 48.68 -14.50
N THR A 85 -30.47 49.93 -14.95
CA THR A 85 -29.96 50.37 -16.26
C THR A 85 -28.53 50.91 -16.20
N SER A 86 -28.02 51.10 -14.98
CA SER A 86 -26.66 51.52 -14.67
C SER A 86 -26.23 50.93 -13.32
N ILE A 87 -24.93 50.92 -13.04
CA ILE A 87 -24.36 50.40 -11.78
C ILE A 87 -25.08 51.05 -10.59
N LEU A 88 -25.48 50.23 -9.60
CA LEU A 88 -26.09 50.72 -8.37
C LEU A 88 -25.06 51.47 -7.51
N PRO A 89 -25.47 52.51 -6.75
CA PRO A 89 -24.56 53.21 -5.84
C PRO A 89 -23.92 52.22 -4.86
N ALA A 90 -22.60 52.32 -4.66
CA ALA A 90 -21.92 51.54 -3.63
C ALA A 90 -22.39 51.99 -2.24
N ALA A 91 -22.51 51.04 -1.31
CA ALA A 91 -22.75 51.36 0.09
C ALA A 91 -21.50 52.00 0.71
N THR A 92 -21.68 53.20 1.26
CA THR A 92 -20.64 54.02 1.89
C THR A 92 -20.82 54.18 3.40
N ASP A 93 -21.74 53.43 4.02
CA ASP A 93 -21.84 53.21 5.46
C ASP A 93 -22.29 51.75 5.72
N ALA A 94 -22.26 51.32 6.98
CA ALA A 94 -22.77 50.03 7.40
C ALA A 94 -24.25 49.87 7.01
N VAL A 95 -24.58 48.79 6.30
CA VAL A 95 -25.95 48.56 5.83
C VAL A 95 -26.32 47.08 5.88
N THR A 96 -27.54 46.80 6.33
CA THR A 96 -28.18 45.49 6.17
C THR A 96 -29.15 45.57 5.00
N ILE A 97 -28.90 44.82 3.93
CA ILE A 97 -29.80 44.68 2.79
C ILE A 97 -30.51 43.34 2.92
N ASP A 98 -31.78 43.38 3.31
CA ASP A 98 -32.51 42.19 3.77
C ASP A 98 -33.70 41.83 2.87
N GLY A 99 -33.43 40.98 1.87
CA GLY A 99 -34.44 40.40 0.98
C GLY A 99 -35.44 39.46 1.66
N THR A 100 -35.13 38.94 2.85
CA THR A 100 -36.04 38.05 3.62
C THR A 100 -37.28 38.78 4.12
N THR A 101 -37.22 40.12 4.15
CA THR A 101 -38.36 40.97 4.52
C THR A 101 -39.45 41.03 3.47
N GLN A 102 -39.16 40.64 2.21
CA GLN A 102 -40.15 40.62 1.13
C GLN A 102 -41.29 39.63 1.45
N PRO A 103 -42.56 40.06 1.43
CA PRO A 103 -43.70 39.16 1.62
C PRO A 103 -43.65 37.91 0.73
N GLY A 104 -43.84 36.75 1.36
CA GLY A 104 -43.79 35.44 0.69
C GLY A 104 -42.41 34.77 0.66
N TYR A 105 -41.39 35.35 1.30
CA TYR A 105 -40.11 34.66 1.51
C TYR A 105 -40.30 33.44 2.42
N ALA A 106 -39.82 32.29 1.97
CA ALA A 106 -39.90 31.01 2.68
C ALA A 106 -38.67 30.14 2.40
N GLY A 107 -37.48 30.75 2.39
CA GLY A 107 -36.20 30.09 2.07
C GLY A 107 -35.71 30.31 0.63
N GLU A 108 -36.61 30.70 -0.29
CA GLU A 108 -36.26 31.07 -1.66
C GLU A 108 -36.34 32.60 -1.85
N PRO A 109 -35.35 33.22 -2.54
CA PRO A 109 -35.39 34.66 -2.81
C PRO A 109 -36.64 35.09 -3.58
N ARG A 110 -37.29 36.16 -3.08
CA ARG A 110 -38.47 36.77 -3.74
C ARG A 110 -38.14 38.06 -4.47
N VAL A 111 -36.88 38.48 -4.44
CA VAL A 111 -36.36 39.67 -5.12
C VAL A 111 -35.15 39.24 -5.95
N GLU A 112 -35.20 39.58 -7.23
CA GLU A 112 -34.13 39.32 -8.19
C GLU A 112 -33.52 40.65 -8.62
N ILE A 113 -32.20 40.82 -8.46
CA ILE A 113 -31.43 41.94 -8.98
C ILE A 113 -30.67 41.42 -10.21
N SER A 114 -31.07 41.89 -11.40
CA SER A 114 -30.50 41.40 -12.65
C SER A 114 -29.67 42.46 -13.38
N GLY A 115 -28.42 42.11 -13.65
CA GLY A 115 -27.47 42.93 -14.42
C GLY A 115 -27.70 42.89 -15.93
N GLN A 116 -28.79 42.31 -16.43
CA GLN A 116 -29.04 42.10 -17.87
C GLN A 116 -28.97 43.37 -18.74
N ASN A 117 -29.22 44.54 -18.16
CA ASN A 117 -29.20 45.83 -18.84
C ASN A 117 -27.86 46.60 -18.64
N ILE A 118 -26.89 46.02 -17.92
CA ILE A 118 -25.58 46.63 -17.63
C ILE A 118 -24.51 45.94 -18.48
N ALA A 119 -23.98 46.67 -19.46
CA ALA A 119 -22.89 46.21 -20.32
C ALA A 119 -21.58 46.92 -19.93
N SER A 120 -21.00 46.57 -18.79
CA SER A 120 -19.72 47.14 -18.32
C SER A 120 -18.86 46.09 -17.60
N SER A 121 -17.54 46.14 -17.81
CA SER A 121 -16.58 45.42 -16.97
C SER A 121 -16.59 45.97 -15.54
N PHE A 122 -16.24 45.12 -14.57
CA PHE A 122 -16.18 45.47 -13.14
C PHE A 122 -17.51 45.99 -12.55
N ALA A 123 -18.67 45.60 -13.12
CA ALA A 123 -19.96 45.91 -12.54
C ALA A 123 -20.22 45.04 -11.30
N ALA A 124 -20.76 45.64 -10.24
CA ALA A 124 -21.27 44.89 -9.10
C ALA A 124 -22.80 45.02 -9.01
N GLY A 125 -23.49 43.93 -8.71
CA GLY A 125 -24.90 44.00 -8.32
C GLY A 125 -25.05 44.79 -7.02
N LEU A 126 -24.25 44.46 -6.03
CA LEU A 126 -24.09 45.25 -4.81
C LEU A 126 -22.61 45.43 -4.50
N ALA A 127 -22.18 46.67 -4.31
CA ALA A 127 -20.82 47.01 -3.87
C ALA A 127 -20.85 47.55 -2.44
N LEU A 128 -20.12 46.93 -1.53
CA LEU A 128 -20.04 47.31 -0.12
C LEU A 128 -18.57 47.65 0.19
N PHE A 129 -18.28 48.91 0.52
CA PHE A 129 -16.88 49.36 0.69
C PHE A 129 -16.50 49.80 2.09
N VAL A 130 -17.46 49.93 3.00
CA VAL A 130 -17.19 50.31 4.39
C VAL A 130 -18.28 49.75 5.30
N GLY A 131 -17.95 49.65 6.59
CA GLY A 131 -18.90 49.32 7.66
C GLY A 131 -19.08 47.82 7.90
N SER A 132 -19.89 47.51 8.92
CA SER A 132 -20.34 46.16 9.20
C SER A 132 -21.63 45.88 8.43
N SER A 133 -21.50 45.38 7.19
CA SER A 133 -22.63 45.26 6.26
C SER A 133 -23.05 43.80 6.04
N THR A 134 -24.35 43.60 5.86
CA THR A 134 -24.96 42.28 5.64
C THR A 134 -25.82 42.30 4.38
N VAL A 135 -25.75 41.25 3.57
CA VAL A 135 -26.65 41.03 2.42
C VAL A 135 -27.28 39.66 2.54
N ARG A 136 -28.61 39.59 2.49
CA ARG A 136 -29.33 38.33 2.58
C ARG A 136 -30.62 38.22 1.77
N GLY A 137 -30.98 36.98 1.40
CA GLY A 137 -32.30 36.64 0.86
C GLY A 137 -32.57 37.17 -0.56
N LEU A 138 -31.53 37.45 -1.35
CA LEU A 138 -31.64 38.00 -2.70
C LEU A 138 -31.15 37.02 -3.76
N ALA A 139 -31.77 37.04 -4.95
CA ALA A 139 -31.16 36.49 -6.16
C ALA A 139 -30.43 37.62 -6.89
N ILE A 140 -29.13 37.44 -7.19
CA ILE A 140 -28.32 38.43 -7.91
C ILE A 140 -27.60 37.75 -9.06
N ASN A 141 -27.92 38.17 -10.28
CA ASN A 141 -27.50 37.43 -11.47
C ASN A 141 -27.28 38.35 -12.70
N ARG A 142 -26.75 37.77 -13.78
CA ARG A 142 -26.51 38.44 -15.07
C ARG A 142 -25.61 39.67 -15.01
N PHE A 143 -24.79 39.85 -13.96
CA PHE A 143 -23.70 40.84 -13.96
C PHE A 143 -22.50 40.29 -14.75
N ARG A 144 -22.59 40.44 -16.07
CA ARG A 144 -21.70 39.82 -17.06
C ARG A 144 -20.62 40.79 -17.50
N GLY A 145 -19.39 40.32 -17.59
CA GLY A 145 -18.23 41.08 -18.07
C GLY A 145 -17.05 40.93 -17.13
N VAL A 146 -15.85 40.86 -17.68
CA VAL A 146 -14.62 40.56 -16.93
C VAL A 146 -14.49 41.49 -15.71
N GLY A 147 -14.28 40.88 -14.55
CA GLY A 147 -14.10 41.57 -13.29
C GLY A 147 -15.40 41.95 -12.57
N SER A 148 -16.56 41.70 -13.19
CA SER A 148 -17.87 41.94 -12.57
C SER A 148 -18.15 40.93 -11.45
N SER A 149 -19.15 41.20 -10.64
CA SER A 149 -19.58 40.29 -9.58
C SER A 149 -21.03 40.51 -9.17
N GLY A 150 -21.69 39.48 -8.64
CA GLY A 150 -22.98 39.66 -7.95
C GLY A 150 -22.81 40.59 -6.74
N ILE A 151 -21.91 40.23 -5.83
CA ILE A 151 -21.56 41.03 -4.64
C ILE A 151 -20.07 41.31 -4.61
N ASN A 152 -19.69 42.59 -4.44
CA ASN A 152 -18.31 43.02 -4.28
C ASN A 152 -18.09 43.60 -2.88
N LEU A 153 -17.21 42.96 -2.10
CA LEU A 153 -16.83 43.38 -0.76
C LEU A 153 -15.46 44.06 -0.82
N GLY A 154 -15.35 45.31 -0.40
CA GLY A 154 -14.08 46.03 -0.39
C GLY A 154 -13.89 46.93 0.84
N GLY A 155 -12.77 47.64 0.88
CA GLY A 155 -12.40 48.51 2.00
C GLY A 155 -12.24 47.79 3.34
N LEU A 156 -12.43 48.52 4.44
CA LEU A 156 -12.25 48.01 5.81
C LEU A 156 -13.62 47.88 6.48
N GLY A 157 -13.95 46.66 6.90
CA GLY A 157 -15.26 46.33 7.48
C GLY A 157 -15.36 44.85 7.80
N THR A 158 -16.52 44.46 8.33
CA THR A 158 -16.89 43.05 8.56
C THR A 158 -18.12 42.76 7.71
N TYR A 159 -18.07 41.78 6.84
CA TYR A 159 -19.14 41.54 5.86
C TYR A 159 -19.77 40.18 6.09
N ILE A 160 -21.11 40.12 6.03
CA ILE A 160 -21.88 38.88 6.05
C ILE A 160 -22.67 38.77 4.75
N VAL A 161 -22.47 37.68 4.01
CA VAL A 161 -23.25 37.34 2.82
C VAL A 161 -23.93 36.01 3.10
N GLU A 162 -25.25 36.01 3.19
CA GLU A 162 -26.01 34.81 3.59
C GLU A 162 -27.35 34.62 2.90
N ASP A 163 -27.79 33.38 2.71
CA ASP A 163 -29.10 33.05 2.13
C ASP A 163 -29.36 33.68 0.74
N ASN A 164 -28.31 34.00 -0.02
CA ASN A 164 -28.43 34.58 -1.36
C ASN A 164 -28.25 33.54 -2.46
N TYR A 165 -28.88 33.79 -3.62
CA TYR A 165 -28.70 33.01 -4.85
C TYR A 165 -27.89 33.85 -5.84
N LEU A 166 -26.65 33.44 -6.14
CA LEU A 166 -25.67 34.24 -6.86
C LEU A 166 -25.25 33.52 -8.14
N GLY A 167 -25.82 33.96 -9.27
CA GLY A 167 -25.59 33.39 -10.60
C GLY A 167 -26.68 32.44 -11.08
N THR A 168 -27.67 32.12 -10.25
CA THR A 168 -28.86 31.34 -10.62
C THR A 168 -30.13 32.19 -10.72
N ASP A 169 -31.19 31.58 -11.25
CA ASP A 169 -32.54 32.15 -11.17
C ASP A 169 -33.08 32.09 -9.74
N PRO A 170 -34.17 32.79 -9.40
CA PRO A 170 -34.72 32.77 -8.03
C PRO A 170 -35.17 31.39 -7.53
N ASN A 171 -35.37 30.41 -8.42
CA ASN A 171 -35.68 29.03 -8.06
C ASN A 171 -34.42 28.19 -7.80
N GLY A 172 -33.24 28.72 -8.12
CA GLY A 172 -31.96 28.07 -7.90
C GLY A 172 -31.67 26.88 -8.81
N VAL A 173 -32.29 26.81 -9.99
CA VAL A 173 -32.12 25.71 -10.95
C VAL A 173 -31.62 26.18 -12.33
N GLY A 174 -31.85 27.44 -12.68
CA GLY A 174 -31.42 28.01 -13.96
C GLY A 174 -30.04 28.65 -13.89
N ASP A 175 -29.15 28.31 -14.82
CA ASP A 175 -27.89 29.04 -15.04
C ASP A 175 -28.16 30.40 -15.70
N VAL A 176 -27.94 31.47 -14.93
CA VAL A 176 -28.06 32.85 -15.39
C VAL A 176 -26.89 33.70 -14.85
N GLY A 177 -25.68 33.14 -14.91
CA GLY A 177 -24.46 33.61 -14.28
C GLY A 177 -24.14 35.09 -14.21
N ASN A 178 -23.47 35.48 -13.12
CA ASN A 178 -22.57 36.63 -13.09
C ASN A 178 -21.20 36.23 -13.67
N ASP A 179 -20.25 37.17 -13.73
CA ASP A 179 -18.84 36.80 -13.90
C ASP A 179 -18.31 36.09 -12.64
N VAL A 180 -18.45 36.73 -11.48
CA VAL A 180 -18.14 36.15 -10.16
C VAL A 180 -19.37 36.23 -9.25
N GLY A 181 -19.65 35.20 -8.45
CA GLY A 181 -20.73 35.28 -7.46
C GLY A 181 -20.43 36.31 -6.36
N VAL A 182 -19.37 36.05 -5.58
CA VAL A 182 -18.87 36.94 -4.51
C VAL A 182 -17.40 37.27 -4.71
N ARG A 183 -17.05 38.55 -4.77
CA ARG A 183 -15.68 39.04 -4.75
C ARG A 183 -15.32 39.55 -3.35
N VAL A 184 -14.33 38.94 -2.71
CA VAL A 184 -13.89 39.26 -1.34
C VAL A 184 -12.58 40.05 -1.38
N GLY A 185 -12.69 41.37 -1.48
CA GLY A 185 -11.60 42.33 -1.39
C GLY A 185 -11.37 42.91 0.01
N ALA A 186 -12.14 42.48 1.01
CA ALA A 186 -12.05 42.93 2.40
C ALA A 186 -11.78 41.77 3.38
N PRO A 187 -11.09 42.03 4.51
CA PRO A 187 -10.70 40.97 5.42
C PRO A 187 -11.90 40.46 6.24
N ASN A 188 -11.80 39.21 6.73
CA ASN A 188 -12.74 38.62 7.69
C ASN A 188 -14.22 38.59 7.24
N ALA A 189 -14.47 38.46 5.93
CA ALA A 189 -15.83 38.27 5.42
C ALA A 189 -16.36 36.87 5.78
N LEU A 190 -17.63 36.78 6.20
CA LEU A 190 -18.36 35.55 6.42
C LEU A 190 -19.35 35.33 5.26
N ILE A 191 -19.16 34.25 4.53
CA ILE A 191 -20.01 33.87 3.40
C ILE A 191 -20.64 32.54 3.77
N ARG A 192 -21.94 32.54 4.04
CA ARG A 192 -22.61 31.34 4.53
C ARG A 192 -23.97 31.07 3.94
N ASP A 193 -24.37 29.81 3.82
CA ASP A 193 -25.74 29.43 3.46
C ASP A 193 -26.23 30.02 2.12
N ASN A 194 -25.31 30.34 1.19
CA ASN A 194 -25.65 30.84 -0.14
C ASN A 194 -25.67 29.72 -1.18
N LEU A 195 -26.45 29.92 -2.24
CA LEU A 195 -26.34 29.18 -3.50
C LEU A 195 -25.50 30.00 -4.49
N ILE A 196 -24.34 29.50 -4.91
CA ILE A 196 -23.38 30.24 -5.74
C ILE A 196 -22.95 29.39 -6.93
N SER A 197 -23.68 29.55 -8.03
CA SER A 197 -23.70 28.60 -9.14
C SER A 197 -23.91 29.32 -10.47
N GLY A 198 -23.56 28.69 -11.59
CA GLY A 198 -23.73 29.23 -12.95
C GLY A 198 -22.84 30.44 -13.29
N ASN A 199 -21.90 30.85 -12.44
CA ASN A 199 -21.06 32.02 -12.75
C ASN A 199 -20.02 31.70 -13.83
N ASN A 200 -19.68 32.68 -14.68
CA ASN A 200 -18.78 32.50 -15.83
C ASN A 200 -17.30 32.36 -15.44
N PHE A 201 -16.94 32.68 -14.20
CA PHE A 201 -15.59 32.50 -13.66
C PHE A 201 -15.66 31.77 -12.31
N ALA A 202 -15.41 32.45 -11.20
CA ALA A 202 -15.42 31.85 -9.88
C ALA A 202 -16.76 32.05 -9.18
N GLY A 203 -17.23 31.05 -8.43
CA GLY A 203 -18.33 31.27 -7.47
C GLY A 203 -17.93 32.30 -6.41
N ILE A 204 -16.85 32.03 -5.68
CA ILE A 204 -16.26 32.96 -4.70
C ILE A 204 -14.81 33.23 -5.07
N TRP A 205 -14.43 34.51 -5.17
CA TRP A 205 -13.03 34.92 -5.37
C TRP A 205 -12.51 35.70 -4.15
N VAL A 206 -11.63 35.07 -3.39
CA VAL A 206 -11.01 35.61 -2.18
C VAL A 206 -9.67 36.26 -2.49
N ARG A 207 -9.55 37.55 -2.19
CA ARG A 207 -8.37 38.39 -2.43
C ARG A 207 -7.91 39.15 -1.19
N SER A 208 -8.49 38.83 -0.03
CA SER A 208 -8.20 39.46 1.24
C SER A 208 -8.30 38.44 2.37
N ALA A 209 -7.57 38.69 3.46
CA ALA A 209 -7.27 37.66 4.44
C ALA A 209 -8.44 37.33 5.36
N GLY A 210 -8.48 36.10 5.88
CA GLY A 210 -9.38 35.74 6.98
C GLY A 210 -10.83 35.45 6.57
N ALA A 211 -11.15 35.29 5.28
CA ALA A 211 -12.51 34.94 4.87
C ALA A 211 -12.94 33.57 5.45
N THR A 212 -14.21 33.46 5.85
CA THR A 212 -14.82 32.20 6.31
C THR A 212 -15.99 31.85 5.39
N ILE A 213 -15.94 30.66 4.80
CA ILE A 213 -16.90 30.18 3.78
C ILE A 213 -17.56 28.91 4.34
N GLN A 214 -18.85 28.93 4.67
CA GLN A 214 -19.51 27.85 5.43
C GLN A 214 -20.94 27.57 4.96
N GLY A 215 -21.38 26.31 4.88
CA GLY A 215 -22.79 26.00 4.61
C GLY A 215 -23.28 26.36 3.19
N ASN A 216 -22.40 26.74 2.26
CA ASN A 216 -22.80 27.15 0.92
C ASN A 216 -22.98 25.95 -0.01
N LEU A 217 -23.90 26.08 -0.98
CA LEU A 217 -24.00 25.22 -2.15
C LEU A 217 -23.33 25.94 -3.33
N ILE A 218 -22.25 25.37 -3.87
CA ILE A 218 -21.42 26.02 -4.89
C ILE A 218 -21.32 25.12 -6.11
N GLY A 219 -21.86 25.57 -7.24
CA GLY A 219 -21.89 24.85 -8.52
C GLY A 219 -22.93 23.72 -8.60
N THR A 220 -23.92 23.73 -7.70
CA THR A 220 -25.10 22.84 -7.75
C THR A 220 -26.38 23.64 -7.85
N ASP A 221 -27.52 22.97 -8.02
CA ASP A 221 -28.84 23.56 -7.86
C ASP A 221 -29.19 23.77 -6.36
N ALA A 222 -30.33 24.40 -6.08
CA ALA A 222 -30.80 24.64 -4.71
C ALA A 222 -31.00 23.37 -3.87
N SER A 223 -31.17 22.20 -4.50
CA SER A 223 -31.23 20.92 -3.78
C SER A 223 -29.85 20.32 -3.47
N GLY A 224 -28.79 20.83 -4.10
CA GLY A 224 -27.44 20.29 -4.01
C GLY A 224 -27.27 18.94 -4.72
N SER A 225 -28.16 18.60 -5.65
CA SER A 225 -28.24 17.28 -6.29
C SER A 225 -27.99 17.31 -7.79
N PHE A 226 -28.12 18.46 -8.43
CA PHE A 226 -27.89 18.63 -9.87
C PHE A 226 -26.80 19.65 -10.15
N ASP A 227 -26.09 19.43 -11.25
CA ASP A 227 -25.02 20.30 -11.72
C ASP A 227 -25.58 21.63 -12.23
N VAL A 228 -25.11 22.72 -11.63
CA VAL A 228 -25.27 24.11 -12.12
C VAL A 228 -23.91 24.79 -11.94
N GLY A 229 -22.86 24.12 -12.38
CA GLY A 229 -21.45 24.47 -12.16
C GLY A 229 -21.11 25.91 -12.51
N ASN A 230 -20.15 26.48 -11.79
CA ASN A 230 -19.47 27.67 -12.29
C ASN A 230 -18.53 27.24 -13.43
N GLN A 231 -18.38 28.08 -14.45
CA GLN A 231 -17.61 27.77 -15.67
C GLN A 231 -16.09 27.73 -15.45
N ASP A 232 -15.62 27.91 -14.22
CA ASP A 232 -14.22 27.75 -13.86
C ASP A 232 -14.09 27.17 -12.44
N ARG A 233 -14.05 28.01 -11.41
CA ARG A 233 -13.74 27.59 -10.04
C ARG A 233 -14.92 27.74 -9.09
N GLY A 234 -15.12 26.82 -8.17
CA GLY A 234 -16.08 27.03 -7.08
C GLY A 234 -15.61 28.13 -6.14
N VAL A 235 -14.43 27.93 -5.54
CA VAL A 235 -13.76 28.89 -4.65
C VAL A 235 -12.33 29.12 -5.11
N LEU A 236 -11.98 30.37 -5.43
CA LEU A 236 -10.62 30.80 -5.75
C LEU A 236 -10.04 31.63 -4.60
N VAL A 237 -8.97 31.15 -3.98
CA VAL A 237 -8.19 31.89 -2.97
C VAL A 237 -6.87 32.31 -3.61
N ASP A 238 -6.69 33.62 -3.79
CA ASP A 238 -5.61 34.18 -4.59
C ASP A 238 -4.82 35.25 -3.82
N THR A 239 -3.52 35.01 -3.68
CA THR A 239 -2.53 35.95 -3.12
C THR A 239 -2.95 36.50 -1.75
N THR A 240 -3.44 35.63 -0.87
CA THR A 240 -3.95 36.00 0.46
C THR A 240 -3.69 34.92 1.52
N SER A 241 -4.17 35.05 2.75
CA SER A 241 -3.93 34.03 3.79
C SER A 241 -5.07 33.90 4.80
N GLY A 242 -5.07 32.79 5.55
CA GLY A 242 -5.97 32.59 6.68
C GLY A 242 -7.43 32.37 6.30
N THR A 243 -7.72 31.99 5.06
CA THR A 243 -9.09 31.64 4.63
C THR A 243 -9.50 30.28 5.23
N VAL A 244 -10.72 30.19 5.73
CA VAL A 244 -11.33 28.95 6.23
C VAL A 244 -12.49 28.57 5.31
N ILE A 245 -12.42 27.40 4.71
CA ILE A 245 -13.45 26.82 3.85
C ILE A 245 -14.03 25.62 4.59
N GLY A 246 -15.22 25.80 5.12
CA GLY A 246 -15.98 24.82 5.87
C GLY A 246 -15.74 24.88 7.38
N GLY A 247 -15.82 23.72 8.03
CA GLY A 247 -15.67 23.57 9.47
C GLY A 247 -16.09 22.19 9.95
N THR A 248 -16.06 21.96 11.27
CA THR A 248 -16.29 20.62 11.85
C THR A 248 -17.77 20.28 12.10
N THR A 249 -18.68 21.21 11.86
CA THR A 249 -20.13 21.03 12.07
C THR A 249 -20.85 20.82 10.75
N LEU A 250 -22.02 20.17 10.78
CA LEU A 250 -22.85 20.01 9.58
C LEU A 250 -23.27 21.36 8.96
N ALA A 251 -23.55 22.36 9.78
CA ALA A 251 -23.90 23.71 9.32
C ALA A 251 -22.72 24.43 8.65
N ALA A 252 -21.48 24.07 8.98
CA ALA A 252 -20.31 24.67 8.34
C ALA A 252 -19.97 24.03 6.98
N ARG A 253 -20.50 22.84 6.68
CA ARG A 253 -20.17 22.09 5.47
C ARG A 253 -20.61 22.82 4.20
N ASN A 254 -19.67 23.13 3.32
CA ASN A 254 -20.02 23.50 1.95
C ASN A 254 -20.18 22.24 1.09
N VAL A 255 -21.03 22.33 0.07
CA VAL A 255 -21.09 21.38 -1.06
C VAL A 255 -20.55 22.11 -2.28
N ILE A 256 -19.43 21.64 -2.83
CA ILE A 256 -18.68 22.32 -3.89
C ILE A 256 -18.47 21.35 -5.05
N SER A 257 -19.31 21.48 -6.07
CA SER A 257 -19.45 20.47 -7.13
C SER A 257 -19.78 21.11 -8.47
N GLY A 258 -19.70 20.38 -9.58
CA GLY A 258 -20.05 20.85 -10.93
C GLY A 258 -19.09 21.88 -11.56
N ASN A 259 -18.13 22.43 -10.80
CA ASN A 259 -17.23 23.48 -11.31
C ASN A 259 -16.22 22.92 -12.32
N GLU A 260 -16.05 23.61 -13.46
CA GLU A 260 -15.36 23.05 -14.63
C GLU A 260 -13.87 22.71 -14.38
N THR A 261 -13.11 23.59 -13.72
CA THR A 261 -11.65 23.42 -13.57
C THR A 261 -11.22 22.95 -12.19
N ALA A 262 -11.80 23.53 -11.13
CA ALA A 262 -11.55 23.12 -9.75
C ALA A 262 -12.72 23.46 -8.82
N GLY A 263 -13.04 22.58 -7.87
CA GLY A 263 -13.93 22.92 -6.77
C GLY A 263 -13.34 24.03 -5.91
N ILE A 264 -12.13 23.83 -5.41
CA ILE A 264 -11.35 24.81 -4.65
C ILE A 264 -9.97 24.98 -5.29
N ASP A 265 -9.56 26.22 -5.56
CA ASP A 265 -8.21 26.55 -6.03
C ASP A 265 -7.53 27.52 -5.06
N VAL A 266 -6.39 27.12 -4.51
CA VAL A 266 -5.56 27.90 -3.58
C VAL A 266 -4.25 28.25 -4.27
N THR A 267 -4.10 29.51 -4.66
CA THR A 267 -2.91 29.98 -5.39
C THR A 267 -2.17 31.07 -4.64
N SER A 268 -0.86 30.88 -4.48
CA SER A 268 0.06 31.79 -3.76
C SER A 268 -0.49 32.27 -2.41
N SER A 269 -1.18 31.38 -1.68
CA SER A 269 -1.98 31.73 -0.50
C SER A 269 -1.70 30.80 0.67
N PRO A 270 -0.84 31.21 1.63
CA PRO A 270 -0.49 30.35 2.75
C PRO A 270 -1.57 30.27 3.83
N ASN A 271 -1.49 29.22 4.65
CA ASN A 271 -2.32 29.03 5.85
C ASN A 271 -3.84 29.01 5.56
N VAL A 272 -4.26 28.34 4.49
CA VAL A 272 -5.68 28.08 4.20
C VAL A 272 -6.12 26.81 4.93
N THR A 273 -7.34 26.79 5.46
CA THR A 273 -7.93 25.59 6.08
C THR A 273 -9.15 25.16 5.27
N VAL A 274 -9.21 23.89 4.88
CA VAL A 274 -10.33 23.28 4.14
C VAL A 274 -10.85 22.10 4.96
N GLN A 275 -12.03 22.22 5.57
CA GLN A 275 -12.53 21.23 6.54
C GLN A 275 -14.01 20.90 6.35
N GLY A 276 -14.36 19.62 6.49
CA GLY A 276 -15.74 19.16 6.59
C GLY A 276 -16.61 19.40 5.35
N ASN A 277 -16.01 19.69 4.19
CA ASN A 277 -16.72 19.97 2.94
C ASN A 277 -17.03 18.69 2.17
N TYR A 278 -18.06 18.74 1.33
CA TYR A 278 -18.33 17.77 0.28
C TYR A 278 -17.91 18.37 -1.06
N ILE A 279 -17.02 17.70 -1.77
CA ILE A 279 -16.36 18.23 -2.96
C ILE A 279 -16.48 17.21 -4.09
N GLY A 280 -17.21 17.58 -5.15
CA GLY A 280 -17.50 16.73 -6.32
C GLY A 280 -18.65 15.74 -6.14
N THR A 281 -19.43 15.87 -5.07
CA THR A 281 -20.60 15.05 -4.79
C THR A 281 -21.88 15.87 -4.65
N ASP A 282 -23.03 15.21 -4.60
CA ASP A 282 -24.27 15.79 -4.13
C ASP A 282 -24.21 16.10 -2.62
N SER A 283 -25.26 16.76 -2.11
CA SER A 283 -25.41 17.10 -0.69
C SER A 283 -25.52 15.89 0.23
N SER A 284 -25.89 14.71 -0.30
CA SER A 284 -25.88 13.45 0.45
C SER A 284 -24.49 12.80 0.53
N GLY A 285 -23.59 13.13 -0.40
CA GLY A 285 -22.27 12.52 -0.51
C GLY A 285 -22.29 11.11 -1.11
N SER A 286 -23.32 10.77 -1.88
CA SER A 286 -23.53 9.44 -2.46
C SER A 286 -23.57 9.45 -3.99
N VAL A 287 -23.76 10.61 -4.61
CA VAL A 287 -23.82 10.77 -6.06
C VAL A 287 -22.71 11.72 -6.51
N ALA A 288 -22.02 11.37 -7.59
CA ALA A 288 -20.96 12.21 -8.15
C ALA A 288 -21.56 13.34 -8.99
N ILE A 289 -21.10 14.56 -8.73
CA ILE A 289 -21.36 15.78 -9.51
C ILE A 289 -19.99 16.46 -9.72
N GLY A 290 -18.98 15.67 -10.08
CA GLY A 290 -17.58 16.10 -10.02
C GLY A 290 -17.18 17.09 -11.10
N GLY A 291 -16.02 17.71 -10.89
CA GLY A 291 -15.34 18.55 -11.88
C GLY A 291 -13.99 17.95 -12.29
N ALA A 292 -13.14 18.73 -12.97
CA ALA A 292 -11.80 18.27 -13.32
C ALA A 292 -10.93 17.99 -12.07
N ARG A 293 -10.92 18.91 -11.09
CA ARG A 293 -10.16 18.80 -9.84
C ARG A 293 -11.05 19.10 -8.64
N GLY A 294 -10.92 18.35 -7.55
CA GLY A 294 -11.60 18.67 -6.30
C GLY A 294 -10.96 19.88 -5.64
N ILE A 295 -9.70 19.73 -5.23
CA ILE A 295 -8.88 20.78 -4.61
C ILE A 295 -7.56 20.92 -5.38
N SER A 296 -7.24 22.13 -5.81
CA SER A 296 -5.95 22.51 -6.41
C SER A 296 -5.20 23.44 -5.44
N ILE A 297 -3.93 23.13 -5.15
CA ILE A 297 -3.06 23.95 -4.30
C ILE A 297 -1.78 24.25 -5.08
N SER A 298 -1.61 25.49 -5.52
CA SER A 298 -0.48 25.91 -6.34
C SER A 298 0.37 26.99 -5.66
N SER A 299 1.69 26.82 -5.64
CA SER A 299 2.65 27.79 -5.09
C SER A 299 2.31 28.27 -3.67
N SER A 300 1.65 27.42 -2.88
CA SER A 300 1.10 27.73 -1.55
C SER A 300 1.62 26.77 -0.49
N GLY A 301 1.67 27.22 0.76
CA GLY A 301 2.12 26.40 1.88
C GLY A 301 1.39 26.60 3.20
N GLY A 302 1.45 25.60 4.07
CA GLY A 302 0.72 25.60 5.34
C GLY A 302 -0.78 25.37 5.19
N THR A 303 -1.26 24.88 4.04
CA THR A 303 -2.67 24.53 3.86
C THR A 303 -2.98 23.25 4.62
N LEU A 304 -4.07 23.26 5.40
CA LEU A 304 -4.63 22.10 6.06
C LEU A 304 -5.88 21.64 5.31
N VAL A 305 -5.82 20.46 4.69
CA VAL A 305 -6.98 19.78 4.09
C VAL A 305 -7.45 18.68 5.04
N GLY A 306 -8.57 18.95 5.69
CA GLY A 306 -9.18 18.09 6.68
C GLY A 306 -8.67 18.39 8.10
N GLY A 307 -8.45 17.36 8.90
CA GLY A 307 -7.91 17.51 10.25
C GLY A 307 -8.27 16.33 11.15
N THR A 308 -7.69 16.30 12.35
CA THR A 308 -7.85 15.17 13.29
C THR A 308 -9.12 15.21 14.14
N THR A 309 -9.83 16.34 14.13
CA THR A 309 -11.07 16.52 14.89
C THR A 309 -12.23 15.86 14.15
N PRO A 310 -13.16 15.14 14.81
CA PRO A 310 -14.36 14.64 14.17
C PRO A 310 -15.10 15.73 13.39
N GLY A 311 -15.50 15.42 12.16
CA GLY A 311 -16.13 16.38 11.24
C GLY A 311 -15.16 17.28 10.47
N ALA A 312 -13.87 17.30 10.78
CA ALA A 312 -12.89 18.09 10.02
C ALA A 312 -12.57 17.47 8.65
N GLY A 313 -12.68 16.16 8.49
CA GLY A 313 -12.43 15.45 7.24
C GLY A 313 -13.34 15.89 6.10
N ASN A 314 -12.77 16.15 4.92
CA ASN A 314 -13.54 16.42 3.71
C ASN A 314 -13.91 15.10 3.01
N LEU A 315 -15.03 15.11 2.28
CA LEU A 315 -15.38 14.11 1.27
C LEU A 315 -14.97 14.67 -0.10
N ILE A 316 -14.05 14.00 -0.79
CA ILE A 316 -13.47 14.47 -2.05
C ILE A 316 -13.58 13.33 -3.08
N SER A 317 -14.62 13.36 -3.88
CA SER A 317 -15.05 12.21 -4.69
C SER A 317 -15.69 12.66 -6.00
N GLY A 318 -15.71 11.78 -7.01
CA GLY A 318 -16.30 12.05 -8.32
C GLY A 318 -15.49 12.96 -9.26
N ASN A 319 -14.31 13.44 -8.87
CA ASN A 319 -13.50 14.38 -9.66
C ASN A 319 -12.49 13.66 -10.57
N GLY A 320 -11.94 14.35 -11.58
CA GLY A 320 -10.78 13.83 -12.33
C GLY A 320 -9.57 13.58 -11.42
N THR A 321 -9.18 14.57 -10.62
CA THR A 321 -8.20 14.45 -9.53
C THR A 321 -8.83 14.93 -8.23
N GLY A 322 -8.72 14.17 -7.14
CA GLY A 322 -9.25 14.57 -5.84
C GLY A 322 -8.53 15.81 -5.29
N ILE A 323 -7.23 15.66 -5.00
CA ILE A 323 -6.36 16.76 -4.55
C ILE A 323 -5.14 16.84 -5.46
N ASP A 324 -4.86 18.02 -6.02
CA ASP A 324 -3.70 18.31 -6.85
C ASP A 324 -2.80 19.36 -6.18
N PHE A 325 -1.51 19.06 -6.04
CA PHE A 325 -0.49 20.00 -5.57
C PHE A 325 0.40 20.37 -6.74
N VAL A 326 0.62 21.67 -6.97
CA VAL A 326 1.46 22.19 -8.05
C VAL A 326 2.50 23.14 -7.48
N SER A 327 3.76 22.68 -7.38
CA SER A 327 4.85 23.47 -6.77
C SER A 327 4.51 24.02 -5.37
N ALA A 328 3.68 23.28 -4.62
CA ALA A 328 3.24 23.61 -3.27
C ALA A 328 4.21 23.05 -2.21
N PHE A 329 4.19 23.57 -0.99
CA PHE A 329 5.11 23.10 0.04
C PHE A 329 4.53 23.15 1.45
N GLY A 330 4.90 22.21 2.33
CA GLY A 330 4.53 22.28 3.75
C GLY A 330 3.02 22.21 4.01
N ASN A 331 2.27 21.44 3.21
CA ASN A 331 0.82 21.27 3.38
C ASN A 331 0.50 19.94 4.07
N THR A 332 -0.68 19.85 4.69
CA THR A 332 -1.11 18.66 5.44
C THR A 332 -2.49 18.20 4.97
N VAL A 333 -2.65 16.90 4.72
CA VAL A 333 -3.91 16.25 4.32
C VAL A 333 -4.26 15.18 5.37
N GLN A 334 -5.34 15.37 6.13
CA GLN A 334 -5.68 14.50 7.27
C GLN A 334 -7.18 14.22 7.38
N GLY A 335 -7.54 12.99 7.74
CA GLY A 335 -8.91 12.63 8.11
C GLY A 335 -9.92 12.65 6.95
N ASN A 336 -9.47 12.71 5.69
CA ASN A 336 -10.36 12.84 4.52
C ASN A 336 -10.84 11.49 3.99
N LEU A 337 -11.99 11.50 3.32
CA LEU A 337 -12.52 10.42 2.49
C LEU A 337 -12.31 10.81 1.02
N ILE A 338 -11.55 10.01 0.27
CA ILE A 338 -11.13 10.33 -1.09
C ILE A 338 -11.43 9.15 -2.02
N GLY A 339 -12.40 9.33 -2.93
CA GLY A 339 -12.86 8.32 -3.89
C GLY A 339 -13.97 7.40 -3.39
N THR A 340 -14.50 7.65 -2.19
CA THR A 340 -15.60 6.90 -1.57
C THR A 340 -16.86 7.76 -1.41
N ASP A 341 -17.96 7.16 -0.99
CA ASP A 341 -19.14 7.89 -0.48
C ASP A 341 -18.89 8.50 0.91
N ALA A 342 -19.87 9.26 1.42
CA ALA A 342 -19.84 9.87 2.75
C ALA A 342 -19.69 8.87 3.92
N THR A 343 -20.01 7.59 3.71
CA THR A 343 -19.84 6.54 4.72
C THR A 343 -18.43 5.93 4.71
N GLY A 344 -17.66 6.18 3.65
CA GLY A 344 -16.36 5.57 3.42
C GLY A 344 -16.45 4.09 3.03
N ARG A 345 -17.61 3.61 2.57
CA ARG A 345 -17.87 2.18 2.31
C ARG A 345 -18.16 1.87 0.84
N ALA A 346 -18.75 2.80 0.10
CA ALA A 346 -19.08 2.62 -1.31
C ALA A 346 -18.12 3.41 -2.20
N ALA A 347 -17.90 2.93 -3.41
CA ALA A 347 -17.07 3.59 -4.41
C ALA A 347 -17.79 4.83 -4.96
N LEU A 348 -17.09 5.97 -4.97
CA LEU A 348 -17.49 7.18 -5.68
C LEU A 348 -16.22 7.78 -6.32
N PRO A 349 -15.69 7.10 -7.33
CA PRO A 349 -14.28 7.21 -7.73
C PRO A 349 -13.89 8.63 -8.14
N ASN A 350 -12.71 9.10 -7.72
CA ASN A 350 -11.98 10.07 -8.55
C ASN A 350 -11.17 9.31 -9.61
N GLY A 351 -10.59 10.04 -10.57
CA GLY A 351 -9.56 9.49 -11.46
C GLY A 351 -8.29 9.11 -10.68
N VAL A 352 -7.64 10.11 -10.08
CA VAL A 352 -6.54 9.96 -9.11
C VAL A 352 -6.98 10.52 -7.77
N GLY A 353 -6.62 9.88 -6.65
CA GLY A 353 -6.96 10.38 -5.31
C GLY A 353 -6.20 11.66 -4.97
N ILE A 354 -4.87 11.56 -4.85
CA ILE A 354 -3.97 12.69 -4.58
C ILE A 354 -2.82 12.70 -5.58
N TRP A 355 -2.57 13.84 -6.22
CA TRP A 355 -1.43 14.02 -7.12
C TRP A 355 -0.53 15.16 -6.62
N MET A 356 0.74 14.85 -6.41
CA MET A 356 1.79 15.79 -6.04
C MET A 356 2.66 16.16 -7.25
N ALA A 357 2.14 17.03 -8.13
CA ALA A 357 2.75 17.41 -9.40
C ALA A 357 3.70 18.62 -9.30
N GLY A 358 4.71 18.69 -10.18
CA GLY A 358 5.57 19.88 -10.30
C GLY A 358 6.45 20.15 -9.07
N SER A 359 7.04 19.09 -8.52
CA SER A 359 8.03 19.11 -7.42
C SER A 359 7.56 19.74 -6.09
N PRO A 360 6.38 19.40 -5.55
CA PRO A 360 5.97 19.87 -4.24
C PRO A 360 6.77 19.16 -3.15
N ASN A 361 7.09 19.87 -2.06
CA ASN A 361 7.96 19.32 -1.03
C ASN A 361 7.36 19.47 0.37
N ASN A 362 7.71 18.55 1.27
CA ASN A 362 7.24 18.57 2.66
C ASN A 362 5.70 18.50 2.78
N ILE A 363 5.04 17.74 1.90
CA ILE A 363 3.61 17.45 2.04
C ILE A 363 3.44 16.26 2.99
N LEU A 364 2.59 16.42 4.01
CA LEU A 364 2.20 15.35 4.92
C LEU A 364 0.81 14.83 4.57
N VAL A 365 0.71 13.58 4.17
CA VAL A 365 -0.56 12.87 3.96
C VAL A 365 -0.75 11.86 5.08
N GLY A 366 -1.73 12.15 5.94
CA GLY A 366 -2.12 11.35 7.09
C GLY A 366 -1.41 11.76 8.38
N GLY A 367 -1.16 10.81 9.27
CA GLY A 367 -0.53 11.04 10.57
C GLY A 367 -0.66 9.84 11.52
N ALA A 368 0.09 9.88 12.62
CA ALA A 368 0.17 8.77 13.58
C ALA A 368 -1.09 8.51 14.43
N THR A 369 -2.09 9.39 14.36
CA THR A 369 -3.33 9.27 15.15
C THR A 369 -4.48 8.76 14.27
N PRO A 370 -5.46 7.99 14.81
CA PRO A 370 -6.61 7.54 14.03
C PRO A 370 -7.39 8.67 13.36
N GLY A 371 -7.50 9.84 13.98
CA GLY A 371 -8.17 11.01 13.38
C GLY A 371 -7.42 11.61 12.19
N ALA A 372 -6.12 11.38 12.06
CA ALA A 372 -5.32 11.88 10.93
C ALA A 372 -5.45 11.01 9.68
N ARG A 373 -5.92 9.76 9.81
CA ARG A 373 -6.02 8.77 8.74
C ARG A 373 -6.91 9.24 7.60
N ASN A 374 -6.35 9.32 6.39
CA ASN A 374 -7.17 9.43 5.19
C ASN A 374 -7.58 8.04 4.71
N ILE A 375 -8.75 7.95 4.10
CA ILE A 375 -9.22 6.80 3.33
C ILE A 375 -9.16 7.19 1.87
N ILE A 376 -8.28 6.53 1.10
CA ILE A 376 -7.96 6.87 -0.28
C ILE A 376 -8.13 5.60 -1.11
N SER A 377 -9.34 5.42 -1.60
CA SER A 377 -9.86 4.12 -2.06
C SER A 377 -10.80 4.31 -3.24
N ALA A 378 -11.03 3.25 -4.01
CA ALA A 378 -11.88 3.22 -5.20
C ALA A 378 -11.52 4.22 -6.33
N ASN A 379 -10.40 4.96 -6.27
CA ASN A 379 -10.00 5.82 -7.39
C ASN A 379 -9.69 4.96 -8.62
N THR A 380 -9.98 5.44 -9.83
CA THR A 380 -9.83 4.60 -11.05
C THR A 380 -8.37 4.33 -11.44
N SER A 381 -7.44 5.16 -10.97
CA SER A 381 -5.98 5.05 -11.16
C SER A 381 -5.29 4.86 -9.80
N ALA A 382 -4.12 5.47 -9.58
CA ALA A 382 -3.42 5.39 -8.31
C ALA A 382 -4.15 6.13 -7.19
N GLY A 383 -4.01 5.63 -5.95
CA GLY A 383 -4.48 6.34 -4.76
C GLY A 383 -3.71 7.65 -4.56
N ILE A 384 -2.37 7.56 -4.54
CA ILE A 384 -1.48 8.71 -4.39
C ILE A 384 -0.34 8.65 -5.44
N ILE A 385 -0.05 9.78 -6.09
CA ILE A 385 1.14 9.97 -6.92
C ILE A 385 2.05 11.02 -6.26
N VAL A 386 3.29 10.67 -5.98
CA VAL A 386 4.29 11.47 -5.25
C VAL A 386 5.41 11.91 -6.20
N GLY A 387 5.26 13.06 -6.87
CA GLY A 387 6.23 13.54 -7.84
C GLY A 387 7.37 14.41 -7.28
N GLY A 388 7.20 14.99 -6.09
CA GLY A 388 8.22 15.83 -5.45
C GLY A 388 9.08 15.11 -4.41
N SER A 389 9.75 15.88 -3.54
CA SER A 389 10.70 15.34 -2.56
C SER A 389 10.35 15.61 -1.12
N SER A 390 10.91 14.84 -0.19
CA SER A 390 10.72 15.03 1.27
C SER A 390 9.25 14.98 1.70
N ASN A 391 8.39 14.28 0.96
CA ASN A 391 6.98 14.10 1.32
C ASN A 391 6.82 12.90 2.24
N VAL A 392 5.80 12.94 3.09
CA VAL A 392 5.50 11.89 4.06
C VAL A 392 4.08 11.39 3.85
N VAL A 393 3.93 10.11 3.55
CA VAL A 393 2.64 9.41 3.49
C VAL A 393 2.60 8.42 4.64
N GLN A 394 1.78 8.65 5.66
CA GLN A 394 1.75 7.81 6.87
C GLN A 394 0.34 7.66 7.46
N GLY A 395 0.04 6.50 8.04
CA GLY A 395 -1.21 6.27 8.77
C GLY A 395 -2.48 6.24 7.92
N ASN A 396 -2.38 6.06 6.58
CA ASN A 396 -3.53 6.07 5.67
C ASN A 396 -4.09 4.66 5.40
N LEU A 397 -5.36 4.58 4.95
CA LEU A 397 -5.93 3.39 4.31
C LEU A 397 -5.97 3.62 2.80
N LEU A 398 -5.30 2.75 2.05
CA LEU A 398 -5.13 2.83 0.61
C LEU A 398 -5.66 1.55 -0.04
N GLY A 399 -6.85 1.64 -0.62
CA GLY A 399 -7.56 0.49 -1.22
C GLY A 399 -8.39 -0.34 -0.23
N ALA A 400 -8.62 0.17 0.97
CA ALA A 400 -9.56 -0.37 1.95
C ALA A 400 -10.59 0.69 2.37
N ASN A 401 -11.77 0.26 2.75
CA ASN A 401 -12.86 1.12 3.20
C ASN A 401 -12.73 1.49 4.69
N SER A 402 -13.68 2.24 5.25
CA SER A 402 -13.66 2.68 6.65
C SER A 402 -13.68 1.56 7.70
N ASP A 403 -14.16 0.38 7.34
CA ASP A 403 -14.15 -0.83 8.17
C ASP A 403 -12.92 -1.73 7.91
N GLY A 404 -12.02 -1.32 7.01
CA GLY A 404 -10.87 -2.12 6.56
C GLY A 404 -11.23 -3.22 5.55
N GLN A 405 -12.44 -3.19 4.97
CA GLN A 405 -12.84 -4.12 3.90
C GLN A 405 -12.28 -3.68 2.54
N PRO A 406 -12.15 -4.59 1.56
CA PRO A 406 -11.60 -4.28 0.24
C PRO A 406 -12.38 -3.17 -0.48
N LEU A 407 -11.67 -2.13 -0.94
CA LEU A 407 -12.19 -1.07 -1.79
C LEU A 407 -11.04 -0.48 -2.63
N GLY A 408 -10.38 -1.37 -3.37
CA GLY A 408 -9.14 -1.11 -4.09
C GLY A 408 -9.17 0.11 -5.00
N ASN A 409 -8.04 0.82 -5.11
CA ASN A 409 -7.84 1.72 -6.25
C ASN A 409 -7.57 0.90 -7.52
N GLY A 410 -7.90 1.42 -8.69
CA GLY A 410 -7.72 0.73 -9.97
C GLY A 410 -6.25 0.59 -10.40
N GLY A 411 -5.38 1.48 -9.94
CA GLY A 411 -3.92 1.46 -10.14
C GLY A 411 -3.15 1.09 -8.86
N ASN A 412 -1.95 1.64 -8.67
CA ASN A 412 -1.14 1.40 -7.48
C ASN A 412 -1.73 2.08 -6.23
N GLY A 413 -1.43 1.55 -5.04
CA GLY A 413 -1.75 2.27 -3.80
C GLY A 413 -1.02 3.62 -3.73
N VAL A 414 0.30 3.58 -3.89
CA VAL A 414 1.18 4.75 -3.98
C VAL A 414 2.12 4.60 -5.18
N THR A 415 2.28 5.66 -5.97
CA THR A 415 3.30 5.78 -7.01
C THR A 415 4.27 6.89 -6.63
N VAL A 416 5.57 6.63 -6.66
CA VAL A 416 6.63 7.57 -6.26
C VAL A 416 7.48 7.91 -7.48
N GLU A 417 7.46 9.17 -7.89
CA GLU A 417 8.18 9.71 -9.05
C GLU A 417 9.28 10.70 -8.67
N GLY A 418 9.39 11.07 -7.39
CA GLY A 418 10.46 11.90 -6.86
C GLY A 418 11.40 11.16 -5.89
N ALA A 419 12.26 11.94 -5.22
CA ALA A 419 13.34 11.46 -4.36
C ALA A 419 13.10 11.78 -2.87
N GLY A 420 13.73 11.02 -1.97
CA GLY A 420 13.76 11.37 -0.55
C GLY A 420 12.40 11.34 0.16
N ASN A 421 11.44 10.57 -0.36
CA ASN A 421 10.11 10.48 0.23
C ASN A 421 10.02 9.38 1.28
N ARG A 422 9.07 9.51 2.20
CA ARG A 422 8.80 8.53 3.25
C ARG A 422 7.38 7.99 3.14
N ILE A 423 7.27 6.70 2.84
CA ILE A 423 6.01 5.97 2.81
C ILE A 423 5.97 5.04 4.03
N GLY A 424 5.19 5.42 5.03
CA GLY A 424 5.02 4.70 6.28
C GLY A 424 5.94 5.20 7.40
N GLY A 425 6.20 4.31 8.36
CA GLY A 425 6.97 4.56 9.55
C GLY A 425 6.89 3.41 10.55
N THR A 426 7.89 3.33 11.43
CA THR A 426 7.97 2.28 12.46
C THR A 426 7.40 2.73 13.81
N GLY A 427 7.09 4.03 13.96
CA GLY A 427 6.37 4.55 15.11
C GLY A 427 4.91 4.10 15.12
N ALA A 428 4.31 4.07 16.31
CA ALA A 428 2.91 3.67 16.47
C ALA A 428 1.97 4.56 15.63
N GLY A 429 1.18 3.94 14.76
CA GLY A 429 0.21 4.61 13.89
C GLY A 429 0.78 5.24 12.63
N GLU A 430 2.09 5.19 12.39
CA GLU A 430 2.71 5.73 11.16
C GLU A 430 2.55 4.80 9.94
N ALA A 431 2.30 3.52 10.18
CA ALA A 431 2.07 2.53 9.12
C ALA A 431 0.86 2.89 8.25
N ASN A 432 1.03 2.90 6.92
CA ASN A 432 -0.12 2.85 6.02
C ASN A 432 -0.62 1.40 5.89
N THR A 433 -1.91 1.22 5.68
CA THR A 433 -2.49 -0.03 5.20
C THR A 433 -2.75 0.11 3.70
N ILE A 434 -2.06 -0.66 2.89
CA ILE A 434 -2.07 -0.58 1.43
C ILE A 434 -2.48 -1.94 0.87
N SER A 435 -3.74 -2.06 0.47
CA SER A 435 -4.28 -3.37 0.10
C SER A 435 -5.28 -3.31 -1.03
N HIS A 436 -5.48 -4.45 -1.72
CA HIS A 436 -6.51 -4.64 -2.72
C HIS A 436 -6.43 -3.70 -3.94
N ASN A 437 -5.31 -3.02 -4.15
CA ASN A 437 -5.13 -2.13 -5.30
C ASN A 437 -4.90 -2.95 -6.58
N GLY A 438 -5.39 -2.44 -7.71
CA GLY A 438 -5.26 -3.09 -9.03
C GLY A 438 -3.84 -3.08 -9.59
N GLY A 439 -2.93 -2.31 -8.99
CA GLY A 439 -1.49 -2.26 -9.26
C GLY A 439 -0.64 -2.85 -8.12
N ALA A 440 0.58 -2.33 -7.97
CA ALA A 440 1.45 -2.58 -6.83
C ALA A 440 0.93 -1.86 -5.58
N GLY A 441 1.36 -2.30 -4.39
CA GLY A 441 1.14 -1.54 -3.17
C GLY A 441 1.84 -0.18 -3.25
N VAL A 442 3.16 -0.21 -3.44
CA VAL A 442 4.00 0.97 -3.67
C VAL A 442 4.87 0.74 -4.91
N LEU A 443 4.75 1.61 -5.91
CA LEU A 443 5.64 1.64 -7.08
C LEU A 443 6.61 2.81 -6.96
N VAL A 444 7.91 2.58 -7.11
CA VAL A 444 8.92 3.64 -7.29
C VAL A 444 9.33 3.65 -8.76
N VAL A 445 8.95 4.69 -9.50
CA VAL A 445 9.15 4.71 -10.95
C VAL A 445 10.62 4.98 -11.31
N SER A 446 11.04 4.41 -12.44
CA SER A 446 12.41 4.49 -12.94
C SER A 446 12.85 5.93 -13.15
N GLY A 447 14.01 6.22 -12.59
CA GLY A 447 14.69 7.48 -12.74
C GLY A 447 15.96 7.44 -11.90
N ALA A 448 17.10 7.79 -12.50
CA ALA A 448 18.39 7.80 -11.79
C ALA A 448 18.41 8.77 -10.58
N SER A 449 17.46 9.70 -10.53
CA SER A 449 17.25 10.62 -9.41
C SER A 449 16.26 10.13 -8.35
N ASN A 450 15.51 9.06 -8.58
CA ASN A 450 14.39 8.62 -7.72
C ASN A 450 14.89 7.74 -6.57
N THR A 451 15.79 8.30 -5.77
CA THR A 451 16.53 7.63 -4.70
C THR A 451 16.15 8.20 -3.34
N GLY A 452 16.57 7.52 -2.27
CA GLY A 452 16.30 7.89 -0.89
C GLY A 452 14.84 7.74 -0.48
N ASN A 453 14.05 6.96 -1.22
CA ASN A 453 12.65 6.73 -0.91
C ASN A 453 12.50 5.58 0.09
N THR A 454 12.11 5.91 1.32
CA THR A 454 11.89 4.93 2.38
C THR A 454 10.48 4.35 2.32
N VAL A 455 10.35 3.02 2.35
CA VAL A 455 9.06 2.33 2.37
C VAL A 455 9.04 1.34 3.53
N ARG A 456 8.75 1.85 4.74
CA ARG A 456 8.99 1.10 5.98
C ARG A 456 7.76 1.02 6.86
N GLY A 457 7.59 -0.10 7.55
CA GLY A 457 6.57 -0.29 8.60
C GLY A 457 5.12 -0.35 8.09
N ASN A 458 4.88 -0.31 6.78
CA ASN A 458 3.55 -0.42 6.20
C ASN A 458 2.97 -1.83 6.36
N SER A 459 1.64 -1.93 6.32
CA SER A 459 0.88 -3.16 6.10
C SER A 459 0.52 -3.20 4.63
N ILE A 460 1.17 -4.07 3.85
CA ILE A 460 0.93 -4.17 2.40
C ILE A 460 0.50 -5.60 2.07
N ASP A 461 -0.67 -5.77 1.44
CA ASP A 461 -1.22 -7.09 1.16
C ASP A 461 -2.30 -7.10 0.07
N ASN A 462 -2.52 -8.24 -0.58
CA ASN A 462 -3.61 -8.44 -1.55
C ASN A 462 -3.67 -7.42 -2.69
N ASN A 463 -2.56 -6.76 -3.03
CA ASN A 463 -2.46 -5.94 -4.25
C ASN A 463 -2.23 -6.87 -5.46
N ALA A 464 -2.71 -6.49 -6.64
CA ALA A 464 -2.64 -7.35 -7.82
C ALA A 464 -1.20 -7.61 -8.31
N PHE A 465 -0.25 -6.74 -7.96
CA PHE A 465 1.17 -6.86 -8.30
C PHE A 465 2.05 -6.93 -7.03
N ALA A 466 3.34 -6.63 -7.13
CA ALA A 466 4.25 -6.64 -5.99
C ALA A 466 3.82 -5.68 -4.87
N GLY A 467 4.19 -6.00 -3.63
CA GLY A 467 3.93 -5.11 -2.49
C GLY A 467 4.71 -3.80 -2.63
N ILE A 468 6.00 -3.91 -2.93
CA ILE A 468 6.90 -2.82 -3.33
C ILE A 468 7.50 -3.22 -4.67
N ASP A 469 7.51 -2.29 -5.63
CA ASP A 469 8.02 -2.50 -6.98
C ASP A 469 9.00 -1.37 -7.34
N LEU A 470 10.25 -1.71 -7.68
CA LEU A 470 11.25 -0.78 -8.23
C LEU A 470 11.43 -0.96 -9.76
N GLN A 471 10.37 -1.45 -10.43
CA GLN A 471 10.26 -1.75 -11.87
C GLN A 471 10.86 -3.09 -12.31
N GLY A 472 10.58 -4.14 -11.53
CA GLY A 472 11.07 -5.50 -11.72
C GLY A 472 11.77 -6.02 -10.46
N ILE A 473 12.00 -7.34 -10.36
CA ILE A 473 12.85 -7.86 -9.29
C ILE A 473 14.28 -7.46 -9.67
N GLY A 474 14.87 -6.49 -8.97
CA GLY A 474 16.27 -6.09 -9.18
C GLY A 474 17.20 -7.30 -9.22
N ASN A 475 18.26 -7.23 -10.03
CA ASN A 475 19.29 -8.27 -10.03
C ASN A 475 19.96 -8.23 -8.65
N ASN A 476 19.67 -9.21 -7.79
CA ASN A 476 20.25 -9.29 -6.46
C ASN A 476 21.73 -9.70 -6.53
N ASP A 477 22.59 -8.81 -7.05
CA ASP A 477 23.94 -9.11 -7.49
C ASP A 477 25.03 -8.64 -6.50
N VAL A 478 26.24 -9.18 -6.67
CA VAL A 478 27.34 -8.94 -5.73
C VAL A 478 27.98 -7.59 -6.03
N GLY A 479 27.87 -6.66 -5.08
CA GLY A 479 28.67 -5.43 -5.06
C GLY A 479 27.93 -4.13 -5.36
N ASP A 480 26.59 -4.16 -5.52
CA ASP A 480 25.67 -3.00 -5.53
C ASP A 480 26.29 -1.76 -6.21
N ALA A 481 26.38 -1.85 -7.53
CA ALA A 481 26.72 -0.72 -8.40
C ALA A 481 25.50 -0.23 -9.19
N ASP A 482 24.31 -0.70 -8.81
CA ASP A 482 23.06 -0.46 -9.54
C ASP A 482 22.63 1.01 -9.45
N THR A 483 21.87 1.41 -10.46
CA THR A 483 21.37 2.79 -10.61
C THR A 483 19.89 2.76 -10.97
N GLY A 484 19.14 3.81 -10.64
CA GLY A 484 17.71 3.90 -10.93
C GLY A 484 16.87 4.05 -9.66
N SER A 485 15.65 3.52 -9.69
CA SER A 485 14.72 3.56 -8.56
C SER A 485 15.39 3.03 -7.30
N ASN A 486 15.57 3.87 -6.29
CA ASN A 486 16.26 3.51 -5.05
C ASN A 486 17.63 2.84 -5.28
N ASN A 487 18.37 3.24 -6.32
CA ASN A 487 19.63 2.61 -6.74
C ASN A 487 19.54 1.09 -6.99
N GLY A 488 18.37 0.55 -7.29
CA GLY A 488 18.19 -0.89 -7.41
C GLY A 488 18.49 -1.65 -6.10
N GLN A 489 18.27 -1.02 -4.94
CA GLN A 489 18.64 -1.57 -3.64
C GLN A 489 18.29 -3.05 -3.52
N ASN A 490 19.33 -3.88 -3.37
CA ASN A 490 19.18 -5.32 -3.19
C ASN A 490 18.27 -5.67 -2.01
N PHE A 491 17.41 -6.67 -2.19
CA PHE A 491 16.58 -7.23 -1.14
C PHE A 491 17.32 -8.37 -0.41
N PRO A 492 17.04 -8.60 0.88
CA PRO A 492 17.71 -9.64 1.66
C PRO A 492 17.25 -11.04 1.21
N PHE A 493 18.15 -12.01 1.23
CA PHE A 493 17.79 -13.42 1.13
C PHE A 493 17.62 -14.00 2.54
N ILE A 494 16.39 -14.39 2.89
CA ILE A 494 16.13 -15.07 4.16
C ILE A 494 16.24 -16.57 3.93
N GLY A 495 17.30 -17.19 4.47
CA GLY A 495 17.47 -18.63 4.40
C GLY A 495 16.65 -19.38 5.44
N ARG A 496 16.51 -18.83 6.65
CA ARG A 496 15.75 -19.45 7.75
C ARG A 496 15.11 -18.41 8.68
N ALA A 497 13.95 -18.75 9.22
CA ALA A 497 13.28 -18.06 10.31
C ALA A 497 12.89 -19.08 11.38
N ILE A 498 13.58 -19.08 12.52
CA ILE A 498 13.45 -20.10 13.58
C ILE A 498 12.84 -19.47 14.84
N PRO A 499 11.55 -19.69 15.13
CA PRO A 499 10.93 -19.24 16.37
C PRO A 499 11.49 -19.98 17.59
N ASN A 500 11.82 -19.26 18.65
CA ASN A 500 12.31 -19.81 19.93
C ASN A 500 11.47 -19.32 21.12
N GLY A 501 10.14 -19.27 20.93
CA GLY A 501 9.17 -18.87 21.95
C GLY A 501 8.95 -17.36 22.00
N SER A 502 9.92 -16.60 22.53
CA SER A 502 9.81 -15.13 22.69
C SER A 502 10.55 -14.33 21.61
N SER A 503 11.35 -14.99 20.78
CA SER A 503 12.03 -14.36 19.64
C SER A 503 11.99 -15.27 18.41
N THR A 504 12.49 -14.75 17.30
CA THR A 504 12.69 -15.51 16.06
C THR A 504 14.11 -15.22 15.59
N ARG A 505 14.90 -16.27 15.38
CA ARG A 505 16.25 -16.16 14.81
C ARG A 505 16.15 -16.20 13.29
N PHE A 506 16.70 -15.19 12.63
CA PHE A 506 16.84 -15.16 11.18
C PHE A 506 18.26 -15.51 10.77
N GLU A 507 18.38 -16.35 9.75
CA GLU A 507 19.63 -16.63 9.05
C GLU A 507 19.42 -16.32 7.58
N GLY A 508 20.37 -15.64 6.97
CA GLY A 508 20.22 -15.17 5.61
C GLY A 508 21.50 -14.60 5.05
N LEU A 509 21.42 -14.18 3.80
CA LEU A 509 22.48 -13.52 3.06
C LEU A 509 21.97 -12.17 2.57
N PHE A 510 22.88 -11.23 2.46
CA PHE A 510 22.61 -9.94 1.85
C PHE A 510 23.80 -9.58 0.99
N TYR A 511 23.54 -9.23 -0.28
CA TYR A 511 24.55 -8.78 -1.21
C TYR A 511 24.51 -7.25 -1.27
N GLY A 512 25.52 -6.59 -0.70
CA GLY A 512 25.65 -5.14 -0.82
C GLY A 512 27.04 -4.65 -0.46
N ALA A 513 27.21 -3.34 -0.46
CA ALA A 513 28.50 -2.71 -0.28
C ALA A 513 29.15 -3.11 1.08
N PRO A 514 30.44 -3.49 1.10
CA PRO A 514 31.14 -3.84 2.33
C PRO A 514 31.10 -2.69 3.36
N ASN A 515 30.86 -3.02 4.63
CA ASN A 515 30.80 -2.07 5.75
C ASN A 515 29.69 -1.00 5.64
N ALA A 516 28.69 -1.19 4.79
CA ALA A 516 27.51 -0.32 4.75
C ALA A 516 26.60 -0.56 5.97
N ALA A 517 26.08 0.52 6.55
CA ALA A 517 25.03 0.42 7.55
C ALA A 517 23.68 0.19 6.84
N LEU A 518 22.96 -0.85 7.27
CA LEU A 518 21.70 -1.28 6.68
C LEU A 518 20.66 -1.46 7.77
N THR A 519 19.40 -1.19 7.44
CA THR A 519 18.29 -1.52 8.31
C THR A 519 17.44 -2.62 7.67
N LEU A 520 17.22 -3.71 8.40
CA LEU A 520 16.36 -4.81 8.00
C LEU A 520 14.98 -4.64 8.64
N ASP A 521 13.94 -4.60 7.82
CA ASP A 521 12.54 -4.64 8.27
C ASP A 521 11.94 -6.01 7.97
N LEU A 522 11.38 -6.65 9.00
CA LEU A 522 10.79 -7.98 8.91
C LEU A 522 9.27 -7.89 8.92
N TYR A 523 8.65 -8.66 8.04
CA TYR A 523 7.20 -8.66 7.87
C TYR A 523 6.64 -10.08 7.88
N ALA A 524 5.46 -10.26 8.46
CA ALA A 524 4.73 -11.52 8.44
C ALA A 524 3.55 -11.41 7.48
N SER A 525 3.26 -12.53 6.83
CA SER A 525 2.06 -12.74 6.05
C SER A 525 1.47 -14.13 6.36
N PRO A 526 0.13 -14.28 6.33
CA PRO A 526 -0.55 -15.58 6.47
C PRO A 526 -0.23 -16.53 5.32
N ALA A 527 0.11 -15.99 4.15
CA ALA A 527 0.48 -16.72 2.96
C ALA A 527 1.57 -15.97 2.18
N CYS A 528 2.33 -16.71 1.39
CA CYS A 528 3.14 -16.16 0.31
C CYS A 528 2.27 -15.60 -0.81
N GLY A 529 2.68 -14.50 -1.44
CA GLY A 529 2.05 -14.00 -2.66
C GLY A 529 2.23 -14.99 -3.82
N ALA A 530 1.38 -14.90 -4.85
CA ALA A 530 1.41 -15.81 -6.01
C ALA A 530 2.74 -15.81 -6.79
N THR A 531 3.54 -14.74 -6.65
CA THR A 531 4.88 -14.61 -7.25
C THR A 531 6.00 -15.25 -6.43
N GLY A 532 5.72 -15.77 -5.22
CA GLY A 532 6.72 -16.26 -4.27
C GLY A 532 7.44 -15.14 -3.49
N PHE A 533 7.13 -13.87 -3.75
CA PHE A 533 7.59 -12.72 -2.96
C PHE A 533 6.51 -12.30 -1.96
N GLY A 534 6.93 -11.83 -0.79
CA GLY A 534 5.99 -11.33 0.22
C GLY A 534 5.40 -9.98 -0.17
N GLN A 535 4.18 -9.67 0.28
CA GLN A 535 3.66 -8.30 0.23
C GLN A 535 3.83 -7.57 1.57
N GLY A 536 4.13 -8.25 2.66
CA GLY A 536 4.47 -7.61 3.94
C GLY A 536 3.27 -7.09 4.72
N GLN A 537 2.31 -7.98 5.03
CA GLN A 537 1.05 -7.60 5.68
C GLN A 537 1.23 -7.01 7.09
N ARG A 538 2.17 -7.54 7.89
CA ARG A 538 2.34 -7.12 9.28
C ARG A 538 3.81 -6.83 9.56
N TYR A 539 4.14 -5.60 9.94
CA TYR A 539 5.47 -5.24 10.44
C TYR A 539 5.76 -5.88 11.79
N LEU A 540 6.94 -6.48 11.98
CA LEU A 540 7.22 -7.33 13.14
C LEU A 540 8.51 -6.98 13.89
N GLY A 541 8.42 -7.10 15.22
CA GLY A 541 9.58 -7.35 16.08
C GLY A 541 9.86 -8.84 16.35
N ALA A 542 8.83 -9.66 16.62
CA ALA A 542 8.95 -11.11 16.88
C ALA A 542 7.81 -11.91 16.19
N ILE A 543 8.08 -13.16 15.78
CA ILE A 543 7.21 -13.97 14.91
C ILE A 543 6.78 -15.30 15.59
N PRO A 544 5.46 -15.57 15.69
CA PRO A 544 4.95 -16.91 16.02
C PRO A 544 5.34 -17.95 14.97
N ALA A 545 5.44 -19.23 15.34
CA ALA A 545 5.63 -20.30 14.36
C ALA A 545 4.50 -20.36 13.33
N LEU A 546 4.81 -20.84 12.12
CA LEU A 546 3.86 -21.08 11.02
C LEU A 546 3.33 -19.83 10.30
N GLN A 547 4.04 -18.69 10.37
CA GLN A 547 3.78 -17.54 9.50
C GLN A 547 4.82 -17.45 8.38
N PHE A 548 4.43 -16.92 7.22
CA PHE A 548 5.39 -16.56 6.17
C PHE A 548 6.06 -15.24 6.54
N VAL A 549 7.35 -15.14 6.25
CA VAL A 549 8.21 -14.01 6.55
C VAL A 549 8.83 -13.51 5.28
N SER A 550 8.74 -12.21 5.06
CA SER A 550 9.54 -11.48 4.08
C SER A 550 10.25 -10.33 4.76
N ALA A 551 11.23 -9.75 4.06
CA ALA A 551 11.95 -8.59 4.57
C ALA A 551 12.28 -7.59 3.47
N THR A 552 12.49 -6.35 3.88
CA THR A 552 13.09 -5.31 3.05
C THR A 552 14.37 -4.82 3.71
N VAL A 553 15.30 -4.30 2.92
CA VAL A 553 16.46 -3.58 3.42
C VAL A 553 16.35 -2.11 3.05
N THR A 554 16.74 -1.24 3.98
CA THR A 554 16.94 0.19 3.74
C THR A 554 18.39 0.55 4.01
N ASP A 555 19.08 1.15 3.04
CA ASP A 555 20.45 1.64 3.21
C ASP A 555 20.53 2.97 4.00
N ALA A 556 21.75 3.48 4.19
CA ALA A 556 22.00 4.77 4.81
C ALA A 556 21.52 5.97 3.97
N GLY A 557 21.33 5.79 2.65
CA GLY A 557 20.77 6.80 1.75
C GLY A 557 19.24 6.90 1.82
N GLY A 558 18.58 5.95 2.48
CA GLY A 558 17.13 5.86 2.57
C GLY A 558 16.48 5.07 1.42
N ASN A 559 17.28 4.38 0.60
CA ASN A 559 16.80 3.52 -0.46
C ASN A 559 16.24 2.23 0.14
N THR A 560 14.95 1.95 -0.04
CA THR A 560 14.33 0.68 0.38
C THR A 560 14.16 -0.26 -0.80
N SER A 561 14.55 -1.52 -0.62
CA SER A 561 14.38 -2.62 -1.59
C SER A 561 12.92 -3.05 -1.75
N GLU A 562 12.63 -3.88 -2.75
CA GLU A 562 11.46 -4.75 -2.73
C GLU A 562 11.49 -5.73 -1.55
N PHE A 563 10.38 -6.46 -1.37
CA PHE A 563 10.33 -7.57 -0.44
C PHE A 563 11.18 -8.74 -0.93
N SER A 564 11.83 -9.43 0.00
CA SER A 564 12.44 -10.73 -0.24
C SER A 564 11.41 -11.78 -0.68
N GLN A 565 11.92 -12.89 -1.24
CA GLN A 565 11.15 -14.13 -1.26
C GLN A 565 10.63 -14.44 0.15
N CYS A 566 9.41 -14.94 0.21
CA CYS A 566 8.81 -15.30 1.47
C CYS A 566 9.23 -16.72 1.87
N ILE A 567 9.66 -16.88 3.11
CA ILE A 567 9.91 -18.20 3.70
C ILE A 567 8.97 -18.43 4.86
N SER A 568 8.72 -19.66 5.21
CA SER A 568 7.91 -19.92 6.39
C SER A 568 8.77 -19.97 7.67
N ALA A 569 8.23 -19.47 8.77
CA ALA A 569 8.84 -19.54 10.08
C ALA A 569 8.57 -20.90 10.72
N GLY A 570 9.62 -21.68 10.97
CA GLY A 570 9.50 -23.05 11.46
C GLY A 570 10.75 -23.53 12.21
N PRO A 571 10.74 -24.76 12.76
CA PRO A 571 11.83 -25.28 13.58
C PRO A 571 13.15 -25.48 12.81
N GLY A 572 13.17 -25.30 11.49
CA GLY A 572 14.39 -25.39 10.68
C GLY A 572 15.00 -26.79 10.64
N ASN A 573 14.16 -27.81 10.85
CA ASN A 573 14.51 -29.23 10.87
C ASN A 573 14.62 -29.81 9.46
N ASP A 574 15.36 -29.14 8.59
CA ASP A 574 15.53 -29.49 7.18
C ASP A 574 16.63 -30.52 6.89
N SER A 575 17.38 -30.91 7.92
CA SER A 575 18.47 -31.87 7.86
C SER A 575 18.51 -32.72 9.12
N TRP A 576 18.97 -33.97 9.00
CA TRP A 576 19.03 -34.90 10.14
C TRP A 576 19.85 -34.37 11.34
N PRO A 577 20.95 -33.61 11.20
CA PRO A 577 21.65 -33.07 12.37
C PRO A 577 20.81 -32.06 13.15
N ARG A 578 19.79 -31.47 12.50
CA ARG A 578 18.85 -30.49 13.05
C ARG A 578 17.46 -31.10 13.27
N ALA A 579 17.37 -32.41 13.30
CA ALA A 579 16.10 -33.11 13.47
C ALA A 579 15.36 -32.67 14.74
N LEU A 580 14.06 -32.45 14.63
CA LEU A 580 13.20 -32.04 15.75
C LEU A 580 12.91 -33.24 16.67
N ASP A 581 13.07 -33.08 17.98
CA ASP A 581 12.75 -34.12 18.96
C ASP A 581 11.25 -34.44 18.98
N LEU A 582 10.92 -35.72 18.75
CA LEU A 582 9.57 -36.28 18.88
C LEU A 582 9.40 -36.91 20.25
N ALA A 583 8.36 -36.48 20.96
CA ALA A 583 7.85 -37.14 22.14
C ALA A 583 6.73 -38.11 21.77
N SER A 584 6.69 -39.27 22.42
CA SER A 584 5.64 -40.26 22.21
C SER A 584 4.27 -39.70 22.60
N GLY A 585 3.27 -39.89 21.74
CA GLY A 585 1.88 -39.45 21.92
C GLY A 585 1.65 -37.96 21.72
N ILE A 586 2.64 -37.22 21.20
CA ILE A 586 2.51 -35.79 20.89
C ILE A 586 2.44 -35.60 19.38
N ASP A 587 1.52 -34.73 18.97
CA ASP A 587 1.28 -34.33 17.60
C ASP A 587 2.18 -33.17 17.21
N TYR A 588 2.91 -33.32 16.10
CA TYR A 588 3.76 -32.26 15.55
C TYR A 588 3.25 -31.91 14.14
N SER A 589 2.93 -30.63 13.91
CA SER A 589 2.38 -30.17 12.63
C SER A 589 3.31 -29.21 11.92
N GLN A 590 3.56 -29.47 10.63
CA GLN A 590 4.44 -28.70 9.75
C GLN A 590 3.97 -28.81 8.30
N TYR A 591 4.58 -28.04 7.39
CA TYR A 591 4.45 -28.16 5.93
C TYR A 591 5.82 -28.49 5.30
N VAL A 592 5.80 -28.94 4.05
CA VAL A 592 6.96 -28.95 3.15
C VAL A 592 6.76 -27.74 2.22
N ASP A 593 7.64 -26.73 2.34
CA ASP A 593 7.43 -25.40 1.73
C ASP A 593 8.29 -25.10 0.50
N LEU A 594 9.23 -26.00 0.16
CA LEU A 594 10.07 -25.91 -1.03
C LEU A 594 10.12 -27.25 -1.76
N PRO A 595 10.33 -27.25 -3.10
CA PRO A 595 10.66 -28.45 -3.85
C PRO A 595 11.87 -29.18 -3.22
N ASP A 596 11.83 -30.50 -3.22
CA ASP A 596 12.88 -31.41 -2.71
C ASP A 596 13.25 -31.28 -1.23
N GLN A 597 12.60 -30.38 -0.49
CA GLN A 597 12.83 -30.22 0.92
C GLN A 597 12.36 -31.46 1.70
N SER A 598 13.07 -31.75 2.80
CA SER A 598 12.69 -32.79 3.75
C SER A 598 12.52 -32.20 5.14
N ARG A 599 11.59 -32.75 5.92
CA ARG A 599 11.48 -32.48 7.36
C ARG A 599 12.02 -33.66 8.14
N TRP A 600 12.96 -33.39 9.02
CA TRP A 600 13.65 -34.37 9.84
C TRP A 600 13.22 -34.28 11.28
N PHE A 601 13.02 -35.44 11.87
CA PHE A 601 12.63 -35.59 13.26
C PHE A 601 13.49 -36.68 13.89
N LYS A 602 13.65 -36.64 15.21
CA LYS A 602 14.40 -37.65 15.95
C LYS A 602 13.59 -38.13 17.14
N LEU A 603 13.57 -39.43 17.33
CA LEU A 603 12.88 -40.11 18.40
C LEU A 603 13.91 -40.82 19.25
N ARG A 604 13.97 -40.50 20.53
CA ARG A 604 14.77 -41.29 21.47
C ARG A 604 14.14 -42.67 21.65
N VAL A 605 14.85 -43.72 21.28
CA VAL A 605 14.38 -45.11 21.40
C VAL A 605 14.96 -45.80 22.64
N GLN A 606 14.22 -46.79 23.13
CA GLN A 606 14.67 -47.72 24.18
C GLN A 606 14.75 -49.13 23.60
N PRO A 607 15.61 -50.00 24.14
CA PRO A 607 15.61 -51.41 23.78
C PRO A 607 14.24 -52.07 23.98
N ASP A 608 14.02 -53.20 23.30
CA ASP A 608 12.84 -54.04 23.40
C ASP A 608 11.50 -53.33 23.10
N SER A 609 11.54 -52.25 22.33
CA SER A 609 10.37 -51.40 22.06
C SER A 609 9.97 -51.43 20.59
N ARG A 610 8.77 -50.95 20.29
CA ARG A 610 8.25 -50.78 18.93
C ARG A 610 7.82 -49.33 18.73
N ALA A 611 8.39 -48.67 17.74
CA ALA A 611 8.00 -47.32 17.34
C ALA A 611 6.96 -47.40 16.21
N LEU A 612 5.79 -46.81 16.44
CA LEU A 612 4.76 -46.57 15.44
C LEU A 612 4.86 -45.11 15.02
N VAL A 613 5.18 -44.85 13.77
CA VAL A 613 5.28 -43.51 13.21
C VAL A 613 4.15 -43.33 12.21
N SER A 614 3.28 -42.37 12.43
CA SER A 614 2.16 -42.04 11.55
C SER A 614 2.30 -40.62 11.02
N LEU A 615 2.00 -40.45 9.74
CA LEU A 615 2.01 -39.18 9.02
C LEU A 615 0.65 -39.03 8.32
N ALA A 616 -0.08 -37.98 8.64
CA ALA A 616 -1.41 -37.70 8.07
C ALA A 616 -1.61 -36.19 7.86
N GLY A 617 -2.66 -35.79 7.16
CA GLY A 617 -3.15 -34.40 7.22
C GLY A 617 -3.71 -34.08 8.60
N LEU A 618 -3.88 -32.78 8.90
CA LEU A 618 -4.49 -32.34 10.16
C LEU A 618 -5.82 -33.03 10.44
N GLY A 619 -6.02 -33.46 11.69
CA GLY A 619 -7.24 -34.15 12.10
C GLY A 619 -7.47 -35.51 11.44
N GLY A 620 -6.43 -36.13 10.86
CA GLY A 620 -6.52 -37.41 10.14
C GLY A 620 -6.99 -37.28 8.69
N ALA A 621 -6.99 -36.07 8.13
CA ALA A 621 -7.29 -35.84 6.72
C ALA A 621 -6.23 -36.45 5.78
N PRO A 622 -6.51 -36.57 4.47
CA PRO A 622 -5.48 -36.85 3.47
C PRO A 622 -4.30 -35.87 3.56
N LEU A 623 -3.10 -36.33 3.20
CA LEU A 623 -1.91 -35.49 3.14
C LEU A 623 -2.09 -34.34 2.13
N PRO A 624 -1.59 -33.13 2.45
CA PRO A 624 -1.72 -31.95 1.58
C PRO A 624 -1.05 -32.09 0.20
N ALA A 625 -0.06 -32.96 0.08
CA ALA A 625 0.57 -33.36 -1.17
C ALA A 625 1.16 -34.78 -0.99
N ASP A 626 1.69 -35.34 -2.07
CA ASP A 626 2.29 -36.69 -2.08
C ASP A 626 3.60 -36.69 -1.26
N TYR A 627 3.51 -37.08 0.00
CA TYR A 627 4.61 -37.07 0.96
C TYR A 627 4.96 -38.49 1.40
N ASP A 628 6.24 -38.84 1.28
CA ASP A 628 6.79 -40.11 1.72
C ASP A 628 7.34 -40.03 3.14
N LEU A 629 7.25 -41.14 3.88
CA LEU A 629 7.76 -41.29 5.23
C LEU A 629 8.90 -42.32 5.26
N SER A 630 10.03 -41.96 5.87
CA SER A 630 11.15 -42.89 6.06
C SER A 630 11.73 -42.81 7.47
N VAL A 631 12.20 -43.94 7.98
CA VAL A 631 12.80 -44.08 9.31
C VAL A 631 14.17 -44.69 9.20
N TYR A 632 15.09 -44.13 9.98
CA TYR A 632 16.48 -44.47 10.04
C TYR A 632 16.86 -44.77 11.50
N LYS A 633 17.78 -45.71 11.69
CA LYS A 633 18.54 -45.88 12.93
C LYS A 633 19.42 -44.65 13.20
N ASP A 634 20.24 -44.69 14.24
CA ASP A 634 21.09 -43.57 14.64
C ASP A 634 22.10 -43.18 13.56
N ILE A 635 21.69 -42.22 12.71
CA ILE A 635 22.49 -41.67 11.60
C ILE A 635 23.74 -41.01 12.15
N SER A 636 23.64 -40.34 13.30
CA SER A 636 24.78 -39.69 13.94
C SER A 636 25.83 -40.71 14.36
N GLN A 637 25.41 -41.81 14.98
CA GLN A 637 26.30 -42.91 15.33
C GLN A 637 26.93 -43.51 14.07
N ALA A 638 26.13 -43.82 13.04
CA ALA A 638 26.64 -44.36 11.77
C ALA A 638 27.68 -43.42 11.14
N TYR A 639 27.44 -42.12 11.15
CA TYR A 639 28.37 -41.10 10.67
C TYR A 639 29.70 -41.10 11.43
N THR A 640 29.66 -41.11 12.76
CA THR A 640 30.89 -41.11 13.58
C THR A 640 31.75 -42.38 13.44
N THR A 641 31.19 -43.46 12.91
CA THR A 641 31.94 -44.72 12.65
C THR A 641 32.64 -44.74 11.28
N LEU A 642 32.41 -43.75 10.42
CA LEU A 642 33.13 -43.59 9.16
C LEU A 642 34.49 -42.94 9.45
N THR A 643 35.55 -43.75 9.55
CA THR A 643 36.86 -43.29 10.06
C THR A 643 37.94 -43.15 8.98
N SER A 644 37.66 -43.54 7.73
CA SER A 644 38.62 -43.43 6.62
C SER A 644 37.97 -43.17 5.26
N SER A 645 38.73 -42.58 4.33
CA SER A 645 38.33 -42.46 2.92
C SER A 645 38.13 -43.82 2.23
N GLN A 646 38.73 -44.90 2.76
CA GLN A 646 38.49 -46.27 2.31
C GLN A 646 37.10 -46.79 2.69
N ASP A 647 36.50 -46.33 3.79
CA ASP A 647 35.12 -46.68 4.16
C ASP A 647 34.12 -46.06 3.17
N LEU A 648 34.45 -44.91 2.57
CA LEU A 648 33.66 -44.24 1.52
C LEU A 648 33.79 -44.95 0.15
N VAL A 649 35.00 -45.44 -0.18
CA VAL A 649 35.29 -46.19 -1.43
C VAL A 649 34.71 -47.63 -1.39
N ARG A 650 34.78 -48.31 -0.24
CA ARG A 650 34.15 -49.64 -0.08
C ARG A 650 32.62 -49.57 -0.21
N LEU A 651 32.00 -48.48 0.22
CA LEU A 651 30.55 -48.30 0.15
C LEU A 651 30.04 -47.89 -1.24
N SER A 652 30.78 -47.04 -1.95
CA SER A 652 30.47 -46.70 -3.36
C SER A 652 30.59 -47.92 -4.27
N ALA A 653 31.38 -48.94 -3.90
CA ALA A 653 31.44 -50.23 -4.57
C ALA A 653 30.31 -51.21 -4.17
N GLU A 654 29.78 -51.13 -2.94
CA GLU A 654 28.68 -52.00 -2.47
C GLU A 654 27.30 -51.58 -3.01
N PHE A 655 27.15 -50.35 -3.52
CA PHE A 655 25.89 -49.83 -4.09
C PHE A 655 26.04 -49.04 -5.39
N ALA A 656 27.13 -49.24 -6.15
CA ALA A 656 27.19 -48.78 -7.53
C ALA A 656 26.09 -49.49 -8.35
N GLY A 657 25.02 -48.76 -8.68
CA GLY A 657 24.08 -49.16 -9.72
C GLY A 657 24.86 -49.52 -10.98
N GLY A 658 24.49 -50.65 -11.60
CA GLY A 658 25.13 -51.10 -12.82
C GLY A 658 24.89 -50.12 -13.96
N ASP A 659 25.87 -49.27 -14.25
CA ASP A 659 25.96 -48.48 -15.49
C ASP A 659 27.43 -48.21 -15.90
N PHE A 660 28.31 -49.21 -15.72
CA PHE A 660 29.61 -49.24 -16.39
C PHE A 660 29.76 -50.50 -17.25
N ASN A 661 29.08 -50.49 -18.40
CA ASN A 661 29.59 -51.12 -19.62
C ASN A 661 29.26 -50.18 -20.80
N THR A 662 30.24 -49.37 -21.19
CA THR A 662 30.17 -48.45 -22.33
C THR A 662 30.30 -49.24 -23.66
N PRO A 663 29.96 -48.64 -24.83
CA PRO A 663 30.90 -47.73 -25.50
C PRO A 663 30.27 -46.40 -25.97
N VAL A 664 30.96 -45.31 -25.64
CA VAL A 664 30.83 -43.95 -26.21
C VAL A 664 31.42 -43.94 -27.63
N PRO A 665 30.94 -43.11 -28.58
CA PRO A 665 31.67 -41.87 -28.92
C PRO A 665 30.76 -40.71 -29.35
N GLY A 666 30.99 -39.42 -29.04
CA GLY A 666 32.14 -38.71 -28.45
C GLY A 666 31.70 -37.29 -28.08
N ALA A 667 32.52 -36.40 -27.51
CA ALA A 667 33.96 -36.41 -27.32
C ALA A 667 34.30 -35.42 -26.20
N LEU A 668 35.13 -35.82 -25.24
CA LEU A 668 36.10 -34.95 -24.59
C LEU A 668 37.33 -35.80 -24.24
N ASP A 669 38.43 -35.52 -24.95
CA ASP A 669 39.75 -36.12 -24.80
C ASP A 669 40.56 -35.35 -23.74
N PRO A 670 41.07 -36.02 -22.68
CA PRO A 670 41.97 -35.44 -21.71
C PRO A 670 43.44 -35.59 -22.17
N GLN A 671 43.90 -34.73 -23.09
CA GLN A 671 45.32 -34.64 -23.48
C GLN A 671 45.89 -33.21 -23.57
N THR A 672 45.33 -32.20 -22.88
CA THR A 672 45.97 -30.86 -22.85
C THR A 672 45.91 -30.20 -21.47
N LEU A 673 46.59 -30.80 -20.50
CA LEU A 673 47.10 -30.08 -19.33
C LEU A 673 48.61 -30.33 -19.22
N VAL A 674 49.41 -29.44 -19.78
CA VAL A 674 50.63 -28.92 -19.13
C VAL A 674 51.00 -27.53 -19.70
N PRO A 675 51.69 -26.70 -18.90
CA PRO A 675 51.58 -25.25 -18.92
C PRO A 675 52.83 -24.57 -19.50
N SER A 676 52.64 -23.49 -20.27
CA SER A 676 53.54 -22.33 -20.31
C SER A 676 53.17 -21.38 -21.46
N ALA A 677 53.33 -20.10 -21.18
CA ALA A 677 53.63 -18.98 -22.09
C ALA A 677 52.50 -17.94 -22.19
N PHE A 678 52.66 -16.88 -21.38
CA PHE A 678 52.50 -15.53 -21.89
C PHE A 678 53.35 -15.38 -23.16
N ASP A 679 52.75 -14.94 -24.28
CA ASP A 679 53.37 -13.87 -25.06
C ASP A 679 52.33 -13.10 -25.89
N VAL A 680 52.63 -11.82 -26.04
CA VAL A 680 51.88 -10.76 -26.70
C VAL A 680 52.40 -10.64 -28.13
N ALA A 681 51.75 -11.30 -29.08
CA ALA A 681 51.81 -10.97 -30.50
C ALA A 681 50.67 -11.69 -31.22
N ASP A 682 49.75 -10.91 -31.79
CA ASP A 682 48.94 -11.18 -33.00
C ASP A 682 47.60 -10.44 -32.92
N PHE A 683 47.70 -9.12 -32.77
CA PHE A 683 46.71 -8.19 -33.32
C PHE A 683 46.97 -8.12 -34.84
N ASP A 684 46.12 -8.73 -35.66
CA ASP A 684 45.94 -8.34 -37.06
C ASP A 684 44.46 -8.42 -37.49
N PRO A 685 43.81 -7.30 -37.87
CA PRO A 685 42.41 -7.24 -38.32
C PRO A 685 42.15 -7.67 -39.79
N ALA A 686 43.06 -8.35 -40.48
CA ALA A 686 43.00 -8.47 -41.95
C ALA A 686 42.17 -9.63 -42.57
N ASN A 687 41.43 -10.46 -41.82
CA ASN A 687 40.76 -11.65 -42.42
C ASN A 687 39.22 -11.63 -42.40
N PHE A 688 38.62 -10.46 -42.64
CA PHE A 688 37.24 -10.37 -43.13
C PHE A 688 37.23 -10.19 -44.65
N ASP A 689 36.82 -11.21 -45.40
CA ASP A 689 35.90 -10.96 -46.53
C ASP A 689 34.94 -12.13 -46.80
N ARG A 690 33.71 -11.74 -47.11
CA ARG A 690 32.50 -12.51 -47.36
C ARG A 690 32.23 -12.56 -48.87
N ALA A 691 32.20 -13.77 -49.42
CA ALA A 691 31.32 -14.14 -50.54
C ALA A 691 31.14 -15.68 -50.53
N VAL A 692 30.08 -16.23 -49.92
CA VAL A 692 28.72 -16.47 -50.49
C VAL A 692 28.62 -17.84 -51.20
N ILE A 693 28.07 -18.88 -50.52
CA ILE A 693 26.73 -19.54 -50.72
C ILE A 693 26.85 -20.85 -51.56
N ALA A 694 26.29 -22.06 -51.31
CA ALA A 694 25.28 -22.71 -50.42
C ALA A 694 25.29 -24.26 -50.71
N PRO A 695 24.31 -25.14 -50.34
CA PRO A 695 23.41 -25.27 -49.15
C PRO A 695 23.30 -26.75 -48.61
N GLN A 696 23.29 -26.98 -47.29
CA GLN A 696 22.65 -28.20 -46.72
C GLN A 696 21.90 -27.96 -45.39
N ALA A 697 21.48 -26.72 -45.09
CA ALA A 697 20.78 -26.41 -43.83
C ALA A 697 19.24 -26.38 -43.92
N HIS A 698 18.64 -26.70 -45.08
CA HIS A 698 17.17 -26.68 -45.23
C HIS A 698 16.64 -28.06 -45.64
N SER A 699 16.52 -28.97 -44.68
CA SER A 699 15.63 -30.11 -44.82
C SER A 699 14.25 -29.76 -44.22
N PRO A 700 13.13 -30.26 -44.79
CA PRO A 700 11.78 -29.98 -44.29
C PRO A 700 11.48 -30.47 -42.86
N GLN A 701 12.41 -31.20 -42.23
CA GLN A 701 12.28 -31.65 -40.84
C GLN A 701 12.60 -30.54 -39.83
N ALA A 702 13.38 -29.51 -40.21
CA ALA A 702 13.72 -28.38 -39.34
C ALA A 702 12.62 -27.31 -39.24
N HIS A 703 11.58 -27.38 -40.07
CA HIS A 703 10.47 -26.42 -40.13
C HIS A 703 9.09 -27.11 -40.08
N SER A 704 8.98 -28.22 -39.35
CA SER A 704 7.69 -28.85 -39.11
C SER A 704 6.85 -28.03 -38.11
N PRO A 705 5.50 -28.05 -38.19
CA PRO A 705 4.62 -27.36 -37.24
C PRO A 705 4.83 -27.77 -35.77
N GLN A 706 5.51 -28.89 -35.51
CA GLN A 706 5.86 -29.34 -34.16
C GLN A 706 7.06 -28.55 -33.59
N ALA A 707 7.99 -28.10 -34.43
CA ALA A 707 9.15 -27.28 -34.02
C ALA A 707 8.79 -25.81 -33.71
N HIS A 708 7.61 -25.36 -34.16
CA HIS A 708 7.07 -24.01 -33.90
C HIS A 708 5.69 -24.07 -33.23
N SER A 709 5.48 -25.08 -32.38
CA SER A 709 4.26 -25.18 -31.57
C SER A 709 4.26 -24.14 -30.44
N PRO A 710 3.10 -23.63 -29.99
CA PRO A 710 3.01 -22.71 -28.85
C PRO A 710 3.62 -23.25 -27.55
N GLN A 711 3.84 -24.57 -27.46
CA GLN A 711 4.51 -25.21 -26.32
C GLN A 711 6.03 -25.03 -26.35
N ALA A 712 6.65 -24.98 -27.53
CA ALA A 712 8.10 -24.73 -27.70
C ALA A 712 8.49 -23.26 -27.47
N HIS A 713 7.50 -22.35 -27.47
CA HIS A 713 7.66 -20.92 -27.16
C HIS A 713 6.72 -20.48 -26.03
N SER A 714 6.43 -21.41 -25.10
CA SER A 714 5.70 -21.08 -23.88
C SER A 714 6.59 -20.27 -22.93
N PRO A 715 6.02 -19.37 -22.10
CA PRO A 715 6.77 -18.64 -21.07
C PRO A 715 7.56 -19.56 -20.12
N ASP A 716 7.17 -20.83 -19.99
CA ASP A 716 7.84 -21.83 -19.15
C ASP A 716 9.18 -22.28 -19.72
N ALA A 717 9.35 -22.31 -21.05
CA ALA A 717 10.62 -22.67 -21.69
C ALA A 717 11.71 -21.58 -21.61
N PHE A 718 11.29 -20.35 -21.27
CA PHE A 718 12.17 -19.21 -21.01
C PHE A 718 11.98 -18.67 -19.58
N ALA A 719 11.37 -19.47 -18.70
CA ALA A 719 11.22 -19.11 -17.30
C ALA A 719 12.61 -19.08 -16.63
N PRO A 720 12.90 -18.09 -15.78
CA PRO A 720 14.18 -17.99 -15.07
C PRO A 720 14.48 -19.18 -14.15
N GLN A 721 13.55 -20.13 -13.99
CA GLN A 721 13.76 -21.40 -13.29
C GLN A 721 14.63 -22.39 -14.08
N ALA A 722 14.60 -22.36 -15.42
CA ALA A 722 15.48 -23.18 -16.27
C ALA A 722 16.92 -22.62 -16.36
N HIS A 723 17.12 -21.41 -15.86
CA HIS A 723 18.40 -20.73 -15.74
C HIS A 723 18.58 -20.17 -14.32
N SER A 724 18.16 -20.95 -13.32
CA SER A 724 18.37 -20.61 -11.92
C SER A 724 19.88 -20.51 -11.63
N PRO A 725 20.34 -19.47 -10.94
CA PRO A 725 21.70 -19.39 -10.43
C PRO A 725 22.08 -20.53 -9.49
N ASP A 726 21.14 -21.37 -9.03
CA ASP A 726 21.44 -22.52 -8.16
C ASP A 726 22.21 -23.63 -8.89
N GLU A 727 21.96 -23.84 -10.19
CA GLU A 727 22.73 -24.80 -11.00
C GLU A 727 24.14 -24.29 -11.35
N TYR A 728 24.35 -22.98 -11.30
CA TYR A 728 25.62 -22.31 -11.63
C TYR A 728 26.25 -21.57 -10.45
N ALA A 729 25.73 -21.78 -9.23
CA ALA A 729 26.23 -21.15 -8.03
C ALA A 729 27.68 -21.62 -7.81
N PRO A 730 28.60 -20.75 -7.35
CA PRO A 730 29.94 -21.18 -6.95
C PRO A 730 29.92 -22.28 -5.88
N GLN A 731 28.78 -22.47 -5.20
CA GLN A 731 28.53 -23.54 -4.24
C GLN A 731 28.32 -24.91 -4.92
N ALA A 732 27.63 -24.99 -6.05
CA ALA A 732 27.44 -26.22 -6.85
C ALA A 732 28.76 -26.72 -7.48
N HIS A 733 29.73 -25.82 -7.65
CA HIS A 733 31.09 -26.12 -8.13
C HIS A 733 32.18 -25.79 -7.10
N SER A 734 31.82 -25.65 -5.83
CA SER A 734 32.79 -25.42 -4.77
C SER A 734 33.54 -26.72 -4.44
N PRO A 735 34.79 -26.67 -3.96
CA PRO A 735 35.46 -27.84 -3.39
C PRO A 735 34.67 -28.52 -2.25
N GLN A 736 33.65 -27.84 -1.69
CA GLN A 736 32.75 -28.38 -0.67
C GLN A 736 31.64 -29.28 -1.23
N ALA A 737 31.18 -29.05 -2.47
CA ALA A 737 30.22 -29.93 -3.17
C ALA A 737 30.82 -31.30 -3.57
N HIS A 738 32.14 -31.41 -3.52
CA HIS A 738 32.89 -32.65 -3.70
C HIS A 738 33.74 -33.01 -2.47
N SER A 739 33.32 -32.53 -1.29
CA SER A 739 34.01 -32.85 -0.05
C SER A 739 33.71 -34.29 0.41
N PRO A 740 34.70 -35.04 0.93
CA PRO A 740 34.49 -36.36 1.54
C PRO A 740 33.43 -36.37 2.65
N GLU A 741 33.11 -35.21 3.24
CA GLU A 741 32.08 -35.05 4.26
C GLU A 741 30.66 -35.23 3.69
N GLN A 742 30.32 -34.66 2.53
CA GLN A 742 28.98 -34.82 1.93
C GLN A 742 28.69 -36.29 1.56
N GLU A 743 29.68 -37.00 1.04
CA GLU A 743 29.58 -38.45 0.80
C GLU A 743 29.38 -39.21 2.12
N ALA A 744 30.10 -38.86 3.19
CA ALA A 744 29.92 -39.45 4.51
C ALA A 744 28.50 -39.22 5.08
N TYR A 745 27.91 -38.04 4.86
CA TYR A 745 26.54 -37.73 5.28
C TYR A 745 25.48 -38.57 4.55
N ALA A 746 25.58 -38.68 3.22
CA ALA A 746 24.65 -39.47 2.42
C ALA A 746 24.80 -40.97 2.72
N ASN A 747 26.04 -41.44 2.92
CA ASN A 747 26.36 -42.83 3.26
C ASN A 747 25.88 -43.22 4.66
N ALA A 748 26.02 -42.34 5.65
CA ALA A 748 25.48 -42.59 6.99
C ALA A 748 23.95 -42.73 6.97
N GLN A 749 23.26 -41.89 6.17
CA GLN A 749 21.82 -41.96 6.00
C GLN A 749 21.40 -43.29 5.34
N SER A 750 22.01 -43.66 4.21
CA SER A 750 21.63 -44.87 3.47
C SER A 750 21.82 -46.14 4.31
N ARG A 751 22.93 -46.26 5.06
CA ARG A 751 23.19 -47.40 5.96
C ARG A 751 22.23 -47.51 7.14
N SER A 752 21.59 -46.41 7.50
CA SER A 752 20.74 -46.34 8.68
C SER A 752 19.27 -46.59 8.35
N ALA A 753 18.86 -46.57 7.08
CA ALA A 753 17.46 -46.75 6.70
C ALA A 753 16.91 -48.10 7.18
N VAL A 754 15.74 -48.08 7.83
CA VAL A 754 15.10 -49.28 8.41
C VAL A 754 13.63 -49.43 8.07
N ALA A 755 12.95 -48.38 7.64
CA ALA A 755 11.60 -48.46 7.11
C ALA A 755 11.27 -47.30 6.17
N VAL A 756 10.39 -47.55 5.21
CA VAL A 756 9.85 -46.56 4.29
C VAL A 756 8.36 -46.86 4.08
N SER A 757 7.53 -45.82 4.02
CA SER A 757 6.15 -45.85 3.56
C SER A 757 6.00 -44.76 2.50
N ALA A 758 5.49 -45.17 1.34
CA ALA A 758 5.43 -44.36 0.12
C ALA A 758 4.20 -44.81 -0.69
N LEU A 759 3.02 -44.48 -0.18
CA LEU A 759 1.75 -44.68 -0.87
C LEU A 759 1.51 -43.55 -1.87
N ASP A 760 0.79 -43.82 -2.95
CA ASP A 760 0.57 -42.81 -3.99
C ASP A 760 -0.45 -41.75 -3.55
N GLY A 761 -0.15 -40.48 -3.86
CA GLY A 761 -1.07 -39.36 -3.67
C GLY A 761 -1.18 -38.90 -2.21
N GLY A 762 -2.35 -38.43 -1.80
CA GLY A 762 -2.56 -37.85 -0.46
C GLY A 762 -2.89 -38.88 0.63
N ALA A 763 -2.57 -40.16 0.47
CA ALA A 763 -2.91 -41.18 1.47
C ALA A 763 -2.05 -41.01 2.74
N PRO A 764 -2.61 -41.19 3.96
CA PRO A 764 -1.79 -41.20 5.18
C PRO A 764 -0.72 -42.29 5.16
N GLU A 765 0.49 -41.95 5.60
CA GLU A 765 1.62 -42.87 5.68
C GLU A 765 1.79 -43.42 7.09
N SER A 766 2.22 -44.67 7.22
CA SER A 766 2.59 -45.20 8.53
C SER A 766 3.68 -46.27 8.43
N VAL A 767 4.61 -46.24 9.37
CA VAL A 767 5.63 -47.28 9.52
C VAL A 767 5.69 -47.79 10.95
N SER A 768 6.06 -49.06 11.07
CA SER A 768 6.23 -49.73 12.35
C SER A 768 7.59 -50.37 12.42
N VAL A 769 8.40 -49.94 13.38
CA VAL A 769 9.81 -50.34 13.48
C VAL A 769 10.10 -50.87 14.88
N GLY A 770 10.64 -52.10 14.97
CA GLY A 770 11.18 -52.63 16.21
C GLY A 770 12.53 -51.96 16.53
N THR A 771 12.70 -51.50 17.77
CA THR A 771 13.95 -50.88 18.23
C THR A 771 14.99 -51.94 18.62
N TRP A 772 14.57 -53.18 18.88
CA TRP A 772 15.44 -54.31 19.22
C TRP A 772 16.39 -53.97 20.38
N ASN A 773 17.68 -54.29 20.27
CA ASN A 773 18.70 -53.91 21.24
C ASN A 773 19.27 -52.50 21.01
N ASN A 774 18.73 -51.72 20.07
CA ASN A 774 19.26 -50.40 19.77
C ASN A 774 18.93 -49.43 20.91
N THR A 775 19.91 -48.61 21.24
CA THR A 775 19.79 -47.45 22.13
C THR A 775 20.10 -46.19 21.30
N GLY A 776 19.75 -45.01 21.81
CA GLY A 776 20.03 -43.74 21.10
C GLY A 776 18.81 -43.23 20.33
N ASP A 777 19.05 -42.52 19.23
CA ASP A 777 18.01 -41.81 18.50
C ASP A 777 17.71 -42.50 17.16
N PHE A 778 16.43 -42.70 16.83
CA PHE A 778 16.00 -43.01 15.47
C PHE A 778 15.59 -41.72 14.78
N TYR A 779 15.93 -41.59 13.51
CA TYR A 779 15.58 -40.43 12.70
C TYR A 779 14.39 -40.74 11.82
N VAL A 780 13.49 -39.78 11.68
CA VAL A 780 12.34 -39.85 10.78
C VAL A 780 12.45 -38.73 9.76
N ARG A 781 12.16 -39.02 8.50
CA ARG A 781 12.17 -38.05 7.42
C ARG A 781 10.83 -38.08 6.69
N VAL A 782 10.26 -36.90 6.51
CA VAL A 782 9.11 -36.64 5.63
C VAL A 782 9.64 -35.90 4.40
N ARG A 783 9.33 -36.37 3.19
CA ARG A 783 9.78 -35.73 1.94
C ARG A 783 8.66 -35.73 0.91
N GLY A 784 8.56 -34.66 0.13
CA GLY A 784 7.77 -34.63 -1.10
C GLY A 784 8.26 -35.60 -2.16
N ARG A 785 7.38 -36.48 -2.64
CA ARG A 785 7.69 -37.34 -3.79
C ARG A 785 7.88 -36.49 -5.04
N ASN A 786 8.97 -36.72 -5.77
CA ASN A 786 9.34 -35.93 -6.96
C ASN A 786 9.31 -34.41 -6.72
N GLY A 787 9.68 -33.98 -5.51
CA GLY A 787 9.70 -32.57 -5.13
C GLY A 787 8.33 -31.99 -4.77
N ALA A 788 7.29 -32.80 -4.54
CA ALA A 788 5.98 -32.32 -4.13
C ALA A 788 6.03 -31.47 -2.85
N TYR A 789 5.38 -30.30 -2.85
CA TYR A 789 5.34 -29.39 -1.71
C TYR A 789 3.96 -28.75 -1.61
N ASN A 790 3.58 -28.28 -0.42
CA ASN A 790 2.30 -27.58 -0.22
C ASN A 790 2.44 -26.59 0.95
N THR A 791 2.35 -25.30 0.63
CA THR A 791 2.46 -24.19 1.59
C THR A 791 1.12 -23.83 2.26
N GLY A 792 0.00 -24.32 1.72
CA GLY A 792 -1.36 -24.03 2.22
C GLY A 792 -1.95 -25.10 3.14
N GLY A 793 -1.31 -26.28 3.26
CA GLY A 793 -1.80 -27.38 4.08
C GLY A 793 -0.72 -27.98 4.98
N LEU A 794 -1.07 -28.25 6.24
CA LEU A 794 -0.17 -28.86 7.22
C LEU A 794 -0.32 -30.39 7.22
N PHE A 795 0.80 -31.09 7.26
CA PHE A 795 0.83 -32.48 7.72
C PHE A 795 0.96 -32.52 9.26
N ASN A 796 0.66 -33.67 9.82
CA ASN A 796 0.84 -34.03 11.21
C ASN A 796 1.65 -35.32 11.30
N ILE A 797 2.71 -35.31 12.10
CA ILE A 797 3.46 -36.50 12.47
C ILE A 797 3.24 -36.80 13.94
N GLN A 798 2.93 -38.06 14.23
CA GLN A 798 2.79 -38.59 15.58
C GLN A 798 3.62 -39.86 15.70
N VAL A 799 4.23 -40.04 16.86
CA VAL A 799 4.93 -41.27 17.21
C VAL A 799 4.34 -41.88 18.46
N THR A 800 4.15 -43.20 18.47
CA THR A 800 3.84 -43.97 19.67
C THR A 800 4.93 -45.01 19.92
N LEU A 801 5.57 -44.95 21.09
CA LEU A 801 6.57 -45.93 21.50
C LEU A 801 5.94 -46.96 22.45
N LEU A 802 5.84 -48.21 22.00
CA LEU A 802 5.32 -49.34 22.78
C LEU A 802 6.49 -50.12 23.40
N THR A 803 6.61 -50.13 24.72
CA THR A 803 7.73 -50.80 25.42
C THR A 803 7.43 -52.28 25.69
N GLY A 804 8.44 -53.14 25.59
CA GLY A 804 8.35 -54.57 25.92
C GLY A 804 7.87 -55.49 24.79
N GLU A 805 7.47 -54.93 23.65
CA GLU A 805 6.91 -55.66 22.49
C GLU A 805 7.97 -56.39 21.64
N CYS A 806 9.25 -56.01 21.72
CA CYS A 806 10.31 -56.60 20.90
C CYS A 806 11.29 -57.49 21.68
N ARG A 807 10.91 -57.99 22.87
CA ARG A 807 11.71 -58.95 23.63
C ARG A 807 11.78 -60.30 22.90
N ASN A 808 12.93 -60.96 22.99
CA ASN A 808 13.16 -62.37 22.57
C ASN A 808 13.33 -62.65 21.06
N LEU A 809 14.11 -61.84 20.32
CA LEU A 809 14.76 -62.41 19.12
C LEU A 809 15.97 -63.23 19.56
N GLN A 810 15.80 -64.55 19.69
CA GLN A 810 16.94 -65.46 19.61
C GLN A 810 17.43 -65.49 18.15
N ALA A 811 18.75 -65.41 17.94
CA ALA A 811 19.32 -65.73 16.65
C ALA A 811 18.80 -67.12 16.22
N PRO A 812 18.39 -67.31 14.95
CA PRO A 812 17.94 -68.62 14.52
C PRO A 812 19.06 -69.62 14.74
N THR A 813 18.82 -70.61 15.61
CA THR A 813 19.77 -71.69 15.89
C THR A 813 19.51 -72.82 14.90
N GLY A 814 19.89 -72.59 13.65
CA GLY A 814 19.68 -73.55 12.57
C GLY A 814 20.72 -73.41 11.46
N THR A 815 21.23 -74.54 10.98
CA THR A 815 21.97 -74.61 9.72
C THR A 815 20.94 -74.76 8.60
N TYR A 816 20.69 -73.68 7.86
CA TYR A 816 19.78 -73.72 6.71
C TYR A 816 20.46 -74.40 5.52
N ALA A 817 19.70 -75.17 4.74
CA ALA A 817 20.24 -75.82 3.55
C ALA A 817 20.77 -74.75 2.59
N GLY A 818 22.07 -74.83 2.24
CA GLY A 818 22.65 -73.92 1.26
C GLY A 818 21.94 -74.07 -0.08
N VAL A 819 21.56 -72.96 -0.69
CA VAL A 819 21.04 -72.96 -2.05
C VAL A 819 22.20 -73.24 -3.00
N SER A 820 22.06 -74.25 -3.87
CA SER A 820 23.05 -74.52 -4.91
C SER A 820 22.94 -73.48 -6.02
N GLY A 821 23.98 -72.67 -6.20
CA GLY A 821 24.07 -71.68 -7.28
C GLY A 821 25.00 -70.52 -6.91
N SER A 822 25.62 -69.88 -7.90
CA SER A 822 26.45 -68.68 -7.71
C SER A 822 25.58 -67.43 -7.67
N HIS A 823 24.67 -67.34 -6.70
CA HIS A 823 23.77 -66.19 -6.56
C HIS A 823 24.51 -64.99 -5.95
N ARG A 824 24.26 -63.80 -6.50
CA ARG A 824 24.81 -62.53 -6.00
C ARG A 824 23.99 -61.95 -4.84
N THR A 825 22.71 -62.30 -4.77
CA THR A 825 21.76 -61.76 -3.80
C THR A 825 20.99 -62.88 -3.11
N VAL A 826 20.86 -62.81 -1.78
CA VAL A 826 20.05 -63.77 -1.01
C VAL A 826 18.95 -62.99 -0.29
N ILE A 827 17.70 -63.30 -0.58
CA ILE A 827 16.52 -62.66 -0.02
C ILE A 827 15.91 -63.62 1.00
N LEU A 828 16.07 -63.34 2.29
CA LEU A 828 15.51 -64.14 3.36
C LEU A 828 14.11 -63.66 3.72
N THR A 829 13.15 -64.57 3.77
CA THR A 829 11.75 -64.32 4.10
C THR A 829 11.30 -65.27 5.20
N ASP A 830 10.33 -64.91 6.03
CA ASP A 830 9.69 -65.84 6.98
C ASP A 830 8.19 -65.79 6.70
N MET A 831 7.76 -66.61 5.75
CA MET A 831 6.38 -66.53 5.27
C MET A 831 5.37 -67.09 6.28
N ALA A 832 5.83 -67.85 7.27
CA ALA A 832 4.98 -68.35 8.36
C ALA A 832 4.54 -67.24 9.32
N ARG A 833 5.29 -66.13 9.39
CA ARG A 833 4.95 -64.96 10.21
C ARG A 833 4.04 -63.95 9.51
N MET A 834 3.74 -64.16 8.23
CA MET A 834 2.84 -63.31 7.45
C MET A 834 1.39 -63.79 7.55
N GLN A 835 0.44 -62.86 7.73
CA GLN A 835 -1.00 -63.15 7.74
C GLN A 835 -1.64 -62.72 6.40
N GLY A 836 -2.64 -63.48 5.93
CA GLY A 836 -3.40 -63.21 4.69
C GLY A 836 -2.87 -63.95 3.45
N ASP A 837 -3.75 -64.68 2.75
CA ASP A 837 -3.33 -65.59 1.67
C ASP A 837 -3.10 -64.90 0.32
N THR A 838 -3.88 -63.87 -0.02
CA THR A 838 -3.82 -63.19 -1.32
C THR A 838 -2.61 -62.26 -1.44
N ASP A 839 -2.33 -61.49 -0.38
CA ASP A 839 -1.18 -60.56 -0.33
C ASP A 839 0.15 -61.32 -0.24
N ARG A 840 0.15 -62.48 0.42
CA ARG A 840 1.31 -63.38 0.49
C ARG A 840 1.71 -63.90 -0.90
N ALA A 841 0.75 -64.31 -1.72
CA ALA A 841 1.03 -64.77 -3.08
C ALA A 841 1.60 -63.64 -3.97
N ALA A 842 1.04 -62.43 -3.87
CA ALA A 842 1.52 -61.27 -4.60
C ALA A 842 2.95 -60.86 -4.16
N LEU A 843 3.24 -60.92 -2.86
CA LEU A 843 4.58 -60.65 -2.34
C LEU A 843 5.60 -61.69 -2.81
N VAL A 844 5.27 -62.99 -2.72
CA VAL A 844 6.14 -64.07 -3.21
C VAL A 844 6.50 -63.84 -4.68
N GLN A 845 5.51 -63.46 -5.51
CA GLN A 845 5.76 -63.15 -6.91
C GLN A 845 6.74 -61.99 -7.07
N ARG A 846 6.51 -60.87 -6.37
CA ARG A 846 7.40 -59.69 -6.43
C ARG A 846 8.81 -59.99 -5.94
N LEU A 847 8.95 -60.81 -4.90
CA LEU A 847 10.26 -61.21 -4.38
C LEU A 847 11.00 -62.13 -5.36
N ASN A 848 10.27 -63.01 -6.06
CA ASN A 848 10.84 -63.81 -7.14
C ASN A 848 11.26 -62.95 -8.33
N ASP A 849 10.46 -61.94 -8.68
CA ASP A 849 10.80 -60.97 -9.73
C ASP A 849 12.07 -60.18 -9.35
N LEU A 850 12.18 -59.76 -8.08
CA LEU A 850 13.37 -59.09 -7.54
C LEU A 850 14.60 -60.02 -7.53
N ALA A 851 14.45 -61.27 -7.12
CA ALA A 851 15.52 -62.26 -7.15
C ALA A 851 16.00 -62.49 -8.59
N ALA A 852 15.09 -62.62 -9.56
CA ALA A 852 15.44 -62.77 -10.97
C ALA A 852 16.19 -61.54 -11.51
N ALA A 853 15.79 -60.33 -11.12
CA ALA A 853 16.44 -59.09 -11.53
C ALA A 853 17.84 -58.90 -10.92
N THR A 854 18.14 -59.56 -9.80
CA THR A 854 19.37 -59.34 -9.01
C THR A 854 20.32 -60.53 -8.99
N ASP A 855 20.13 -61.51 -9.89
CA ASP A 855 20.85 -62.80 -9.89
C ASP A 855 20.81 -63.45 -8.49
N GLY A 856 19.63 -63.38 -7.87
CA GLY A 856 19.39 -63.72 -6.49
C GLY A 856 18.48 -64.91 -6.30
N VAL A 857 18.31 -65.31 -5.04
CA VAL A 857 17.38 -66.35 -4.61
C VAL A 857 16.53 -65.88 -3.43
N VAL A 858 15.24 -66.22 -3.44
CA VAL A 858 14.36 -66.08 -2.28
C VAL A 858 14.42 -67.36 -1.45
N ILE A 859 14.72 -67.23 -0.16
CA ILE A 859 14.76 -68.33 0.80
C ILE A 859 13.71 -68.05 1.88
N ASP A 860 12.79 -68.97 2.08
CA ASP A 860 11.91 -68.96 3.23
C ASP A 860 12.63 -69.63 4.42
N VAL A 861 12.84 -68.87 5.49
CA VAL A 861 13.56 -69.32 6.68
C VAL A 861 12.64 -70.01 7.69
N ALA A 862 11.34 -70.05 7.41
CA ALA A 862 10.37 -70.80 8.21
C ALA A 862 10.32 -72.31 7.90
N GLY A 863 10.93 -72.74 6.78
CA GLY A 863 10.96 -74.15 6.37
C GLY A 863 11.51 -74.35 4.97
#